data_AF-A0AAW0F7X2-F1
#
_entry.id   AF-A0AAW0F7X2-F1
#
_cell.length_a   1.000
_cell.length_b   1.000
_cell.length_c   1.000
_cell.angle_alpha   90.00
_cell.angle_beta   90.00
_cell.angle_gamma   90.00
#
_symmetry.space_group_name_H-M   'P 1'
#
loop_
_entity.id
_entity.type
_entity.pdbx_description
1 polymer ?
#
loop_
_entity_poly.entity_id
_entity_poly.type
_entity_poly.pdbx_seq_one_letter_code
_entity_poly.pdbx_strand_id
1 'polypeptide(L)'
;MLRQCRRGLSTATSTAITDAARNLNKLLDIVDRRYPARHDEVKRLLKAEVMPVLSASKLDHRGNAWDLRHTLGQLTRDAAFAAVVIRARPESAYMQTLTTCIKEDHRRMRFLTKMTSPQASKIIEFLCKAGVRDPEVFPVLLSRINFAEVHQVARAAFALAEAKLHSMNMLVLVPLYSGEVWTIESGARSETTARPSCNAFDAVRILRALSKSCRAFVEGARHAEPGSEAQVPGESLNLLRNNLLRFIFDNAAVMRGAHWLNIARALLNFPEEFRELRHLSSAHEVIRSEVRAALNTPGDSAATECALNCDTVAAAAMRRLFQYADGVAALPAPPVDGESSLSPELPFDLKHADMVKLLPLLDQLPRLTPASQTQQRVDKVLHVMCANVQRLSLDSLVTALQALRRARPTERTAAAVGVFATEAGNRLTATTPAEALEGTSFRTVVLLAAALAALRVTRCDGFVTLMAGGSEHFPSHLTVDTSLSLINALASLTMTRTSACHQSLETILARMLSTYRHQLQHAPLVDTAPIQVARLLRGCVLLDYIPTTETLRSLLGYSELPPQVSADVHRAGGSLVFDLSRSISHFVKQARATAPERETVLWEVGVLASTLPLAVVCTQDAANALERYTEVVPPSHTAVLWRTTIEMLAHFVDSQADNAASRLLEALPETEKMLRAAAVATRAYLKRCSAQAHRAKDVRQRVWQTPFHANCIVHYLSAILIFEYTIFSAKVPATHPPTSGAADETGETPVDLRERYRHFLDAAISETCSETPMDVVRSIFAYPLACTDAGSPPAAATAAAAAAAATEAATTPPAVALLHKRDAVEITTALPFAVSLVLDPGPVNEFFTERCMSIMVDDGADVA
;
A
#
# COMPACT_ATOMS: atom_id res chain seq x y z
N MET A 1 -0.04 -40.92 44.63
CA MET A 1 -1.50 -40.67 44.53
C MET A 1 -2.05 -39.70 45.60
N LEU A 2 -1.75 -39.84 46.90
CA LEU A 2 -2.27 -38.93 47.95
C LEU A 2 -1.88 -37.44 47.83
N ARG A 3 -0.79 -37.07 47.13
CA ARG A 3 -0.44 -35.67 46.81
C ARG A 3 -1.23 -35.08 45.63
N GLN A 4 -1.78 -35.93 44.74
CA GLN A 4 -2.62 -35.47 43.62
C GLN A 4 -4.07 -35.22 44.08
N CYS A 5 -4.56 -35.95 45.08
CA CYS A 5 -5.91 -35.74 45.64
C CYS A 5 -6.04 -34.49 46.54
N ARG A 6 -4.93 -33.89 47.02
CA ARG A 6 -4.95 -32.66 47.84
C ARG A 6 -5.07 -31.35 47.04
N ARG A 7 -4.90 -31.38 45.71
CA ARG A 7 -5.01 -30.17 44.87
C ARG A 7 -6.42 -29.58 44.79
N GLY A 8 -7.44 -30.29 45.27
CA GLY A 8 -8.84 -29.83 45.23
C GLY A 8 -9.28 -28.89 46.36
N LEU A 9 -8.53 -28.76 47.46
CA LEU A 9 -8.99 -28.03 48.66
C LEU A 9 -7.83 -27.30 49.36
N SER A 10 -7.28 -26.26 48.73
CA SER A 10 -6.43 -25.28 49.42
C SER A 10 -7.31 -24.15 49.95
N THR A 11 -7.28 -23.95 51.27
CA THR A 11 -8.02 -22.88 51.95
C THR A 11 -7.11 -21.67 52.13
N ALA A 12 -7.52 -20.48 51.66
CA ALA A 12 -6.82 -19.24 51.98
C ALA A 12 -7.29 -18.73 53.36
N THR A 13 -6.33 -18.49 54.26
CA THR A 13 -6.63 -17.94 55.59
C THR A 13 -6.73 -16.42 55.53
N SER A 14 -7.52 -15.83 56.45
CA SER A 14 -7.67 -14.38 56.55
C SER A 14 -6.32 -13.66 56.74
N THR A 15 -5.40 -14.24 57.51
CA THR A 15 -4.05 -13.72 57.72
C THR A 15 -3.24 -13.72 56.43
N ALA A 16 -3.20 -14.84 55.69
CA ALA A 16 -2.44 -14.94 54.45
C ALA A 16 -2.91 -13.96 53.38
N ILE A 17 -4.23 -13.72 53.27
CA ILE A 17 -4.80 -12.72 52.34
C ILE A 17 -4.35 -11.32 52.74
N THR A 18 -4.47 -10.97 54.02
CA THR A 18 -4.16 -9.63 54.52
C THR A 18 -2.66 -9.34 54.43
N ASP A 19 -1.82 -10.32 54.76
CA ASP A 19 -0.36 -10.20 54.70
C ASP A 19 0.12 -10.10 53.24
N ALA A 20 -0.39 -10.95 52.35
CA ALA A 20 -0.06 -10.88 50.92
C ALA A 20 -0.50 -9.54 50.30
N ALA A 21 -1.69 -9.03 50.65
CA ALA A 21 -2.17 -7.73 50.18
C ALA A 21 -1.29 -6.58 50.69
N ARG A 22 -0.99 -6.57 51.99
CA ARG A 22 -0.16 -5.54 52.62
C ARG A 22 1.27 -5.54 52.07
N ASN A 23 1.89 -6.72 51.97
CA ASN A 23 3.27 -6.87 51.49
C ASN A 23 3.40 -6.51 50.01
N LEU A 24 2.44 -6.93 49.17
CA LEU A 24 2.44 -6.60 47.75
C LEU A 24 2.23 -5.10 47.53
N ASN A 25 1.27 -4.51 48.23
CA ASN A 25 1.01 -3.08 48.16
C ASN A 25 2.26 -2.27 48.57
N LYS A 26 2.92 -2.64 49.68
CA LYS A 26 4.18 -2.02 50.14
C LYS A 26 5.34 -2.13 49.15
N LEU A 27 5.39 -3.18 48.31
CA LEU A 27 6.39 -3.32 47.26
C LEU A 27 6.07 -2.46 46.02
N LEU A 28 4.79 -2.26 45.72
CA LEU A 28 4.32 -1.55 44.54
C LEU A 28 4.11 -0.05 44.79
N ASP A 29 4.06 0.39 46.05
CA ASP A 29 3.94 1.80 46.40
C ASP A 29 5.25 2.56 46.15
N ILE A 30 5.17 3.55 45.26
CA ILE A 30 6.28 4.41 44.84
C ILE A 30 6.26 5.73 45.63
N VAL A 31 5.15 6.07 46.29
CA VAL A 31 5.04 7.33 47.06
C VAL A 31 5.95 7.26 48.29
N ASP A 32 5.98 6.11 48.96
CA ASP A 32 6.80 5.88 50.16
C ASP A 32 8.22 5.39 49.83
N ARG A 33 8.55 5.09 48.56
CA ARG A 33 9.85 4.57 48.14
C ARG A 33 10.59 5.56 47.24
N ARG A 34 11.84 5.92 47.61
CA ARG A 34 12.74 6.72 46.76
C ARG A 34 13.06 6.06 45.40
N TYR A 35 12.96 4.73 45.30
CA TYR A 35 13.21 3.95 44.09
C TYR A 35 12.19 2.80 43.91
N PRO A 36 11.84 2.42 42.67
CA PRO A 36 11.00 1.25 42.41
C PRO A 36 11.59 -0.04 43.01
N ALA A 37 10.74 -0.95 43.49
CA ALA A 37 11.18 -2.27 43.95
C ALA A 37 11.87 -3.06 42.83
N ARG A 38 12.91 -3.84 43.16
CA ARG A 38 13.60 -4.69 42.19
C ARG A 38 12.66 -5.78 41.67
N HIS A 39 12.69 -6.04 40.36
CA HIS A 39 11.79 -7.01 39.72
C HIS A 39 11.85 -8.41 40.36
N ASP A 40 13.03 -8.85 40.80
CA ASP A 40 13.22 -10.17 41.41
C ASP A 40 12.58 -10.28 42.80
N GLU A 41 12.51 -9.17 43.54
CA GLU A 41 11.86 -9.10 44.85
C GLU A 41 10.35 -9.24 44.70
N VAL A 42 9.77 -8.50 43.74
CA VAL A 42 8.35 -8.60 43.39
C VAL A 42 8.02 -10.02 42.91
N LYS A 43 8.83 -10.61 42.01
CA LYS A 43 8.62 -11.99 41.54
C LYS A 43 8.67 -13.02 42.67
N ARG A 44 9.59 -12.86 43.63
CA ARG A 44 9.71 -13.77 44.77
C ARG A 44 8.46 -13.71 45.66
N LEU A 45 7.99 -12.51 46.00
CA LEU A 45 6.77 -12.33 46.78
C LEU A 45 5.54 -12.89 46.05
N LEU A 46 5.42 -12.60 44.74
CA LEU A 46 4.33 -13.10 43.93
C LEU A 46 4.27 -14.64 43.96
N LYS A 47 5.41 -15.32 43.83
CA LYS A 47 5.50 -16.78 43.84
C LYS A 47 5.25 -17.38 45.23
N ALA A 48 5.76 -16.75 46.29
CA ALA A 48 5.76 -17.30 47.64
C ALA A 48 4.45 -17.03 48.41
N GLU A 49 3.85 -15.84 48.23
CA GLU A 49 2.73 -15.38 49.07
C GLU A 49 1.45 -15.14 48.26
N VAL A 50 1.55 -14.56 47.07
CA VAL A 50 0.35 -14.15 46.29
C VAL A 50 -0.24 -15.30 45.48
N MET A 51 0.58 -16.04 44.73
CA MET A 51 0.11 -17.19 43.93
C MET A 51 -0.58 -18.27 44.76
N PRO A 52 -0.11 -18.65 45.96
CA PRO A 52 -0.83 -19.61 46.81
C PRO A 52 -2.23 -19.14 47.20
N VAL A 53 -2.39 -17.85 47.53
CA VAL A 53 -3.70 -17.26 47.86
C VAL A 53 -4.61 -17.26 46.63
N LEU A 54 -4.11 -16.81 45.47
CA LEU A 54 -4.86 -16.82 44.21
C LEU A 54 -5.18 -18.23 43.70
N SER A 55 -4.45 -19.26 44.15
CA SER A 55 -4.70 -20.68 43.82
C SER A 55 -5.69 -21.36 44.79
N ALA A 56 -6.16 -20.68 45.83
CA ALA A 56 -7.07 -21.25 46.82
C ALA A 56 -8.47 -21.51 46.27
N SER A 57 -9.09 -22.64 46.64
CA SER A 57 -10.45 -22.99 46.21
C SER A 57 -11.52 -22.56 47.22
N LYS A 58 -11.15 -22.34 48.49
CA LYS A 58 -12.08 -21.90 49.55
C LYS A 58 -11.43 -20.85 50.46
N LEU A 59 -12.26 -20.04 51.11
CA LEU A 59 -11.85 -19.20 52.23
C LEU A 59 -12.07 -19.95 53.55
N ASP A 60 -11.30 -19.60 54.59
CA ASP A 60 -11.50 -20.16 55.93
C ASP A 60 -12.88 -19.80 56.52
N HIS A 61 -13.21 -20.32 57.70
CA HIS A 61 -14.50 -20.10 58.37
C HIS A 61 -14.79 -18.62 58.71
N ARG A 62 -13.77 -17.75 58.68
CA ARG A 62 -13.89 -16.28 58.80
C ARG A 62 -14.11 -15.59 57.45
N GLY A 63 -14.06 -16.35 56.36
CA GLY A 63 -14.10 -15.93 54.96
C GLY A 63 -15.41 -15.35 54.42
N ASN A 64 -16.44 -15.24 55.26
CA ASN A 64 -17.71 -14.61 54.88
C ASN A 64 -17.77 -13.11 55.24
N ALA A 65 -16.71 -12.56 55.85
CA ALA A 65 -16.62 -11.13 56.15
C ALA A 65 -16.47 -10.30 54.86
N TRP A 66 -17.24 -9.19 54.77
CA TRP A 66 -17.20 -8.26 53.64
C TRP A 66 -15.79 -7.70 53.41
N ASP A 67 -15.11 -7.31 54.49
CA ASP A 67 -13.76 -6.73 54.47
C ASP A 67 -12.72 -7.67 53.85
N LEU A 68 -12.82 -8.97 54.13
CA LEU A 68 -11.86 -9.94 53.61
C LEU A 68 -12.01 -10.15 52.10
N ARG A 69 -13.25 -10.20 51.61
CA ARG A 69 -13.51 -10.30 50.16
C ARG A 69 -13.14 -9.02 49.43
N HIS A 70 -13.37 -7.87 50.06
CA HIS A 70 -12.89 -6.59 49.54
C HIS A 70 -11.36 -6.56 49.43
N THR A 71 -10.65 -7.02 50.48
CA THR A 71 -9.19 -7.14 50.51
C THR A 71 -8.66 -8.10 49.46
N LEU A 72 -9.35 -9.22 49.21
CA LEU A 72 -9.01 -10.16 48.13
C LEU A 72 -9.18 -9.52 46.74
N GLY A 73 -10.19 -8.65 46.58
CA GLY A 73 -10.35 -7.80 45.40
C GLY A 73 -9.20 -6.80 45.22
N GLN A 74 -8.71 -6.19 46.30
CA GLN A 74 -7.51 -5.32 46.27
C GLN A 74 -6.26 -6.12 45.89
N LEU A 75 -6.05 -7.29 46.51
CA LEU A 75 -4.92 -8.17 46.20
C LEU A 75 -4.92 -8.59 44.73
N THR A 76 -6.08 -8.93 44.18
CA THR A 76 -6.23 -9.31 42.75
C THR A 76 -5.89 -8.13 41.83
N ARG A 77 -6.31 -6.91 42.18
CA ARG A 77 -5.93 -5.68 41.46
C ARG A 77 -4.42 -5.44 41.51
N ASP A 78 -3.82 -5.54 42.67
CA ASP A 78 -2.39 -5.27 42.87
C ASP A 78 -1.54 -6.36 42.20
N ALA A 79 -2.02 -7.60 42.18
CA ALA A 79 -1.43 -8.69 41.41
C ALA A 79 -1.49 -8.43 39.89
N ALA A 80 -2.63 -7.95 39.37
CA ALA A 80 -2.74 -7.56 37.97
C ALA A 80 -1.79 -6.40 37.61
N PHE A 81 -1.66 -5.40 38.49
CA PHE A 81 -0.70 -4.32 38.31
C PHE A 81 0.75 -4.82 38.32
N ALA A 82 1.10 -5.70 39.28
CA ALA A 82 2.42 -6.30 39.36
C ALA A 82 2.80 -7.07 38.09
N ALA A 83 1.83 -7.70 37.42
CA ALA A 83 2.05 -8.37 36.13
C ALA A 83 2.59 -7.42 35.06
N VAL A 84 2.05 -6.19 35.00
CA VAL A 84 2.51 -5.13 34.08
C VAL A 84 3.92 -4.68 34.45
N VAL A 85 4.18 -4.44 35.73
CA VAL A 85 5.49 -4.00 36.24
C VAL A 85 6.59 -5.01 35.89
N ILE A 86 6.37 -6.30 36.17
CA ILE A 86 7.37 -7.35 35.91
C ILE A 86 7.43 -7.80 34.44
N ARG A 87 6.59 -7.21 33.57
CA ARG A 87 6.39 -7.63 32.16
C ARG A 87 6.13 -9.13 32.04
N ALA A 88 5.16 -9.63 32.82
CA ALA A 88 4.79 -11.04 32.82
C ALA A 88 4.32 -11.48 31.42
N ARG A 89 4.72 -12.68 30.99
CA ARG A 89 4.18 -13.27 29.75
C ARG A 89 2.73 -13.70 29.98
N PRO A 90 1.80 -13.48 29.03
CA PRO A 90 0.39 -13.86 29.16
C PRO A 90 0.18 -15.35 29.48
N GLU A 91 1.06 -16.21 28.96
CA GLU A 91 0.99 -17.67 29.09
C GLU A 91 1.69 -18.18 30.38
N SER A 92 2.27 -17.29 31.18
CA SER A 92 3.00 -17.69 32.39
C SER A 92 2.07 -18.29 33.44
N ALA A 93 2.61 -19.21 34.26
CA ALA A 93 1.87 -19.83 35.37
C ALA A 93 1.27 -18.80 36.33
N TYR A 94 1.95 -17.66 36.53
CA TYR A 94 1.44 -16.54 37.31
C TYR A 94 0.17 -15.95 36.71
N MET A 95 0.20 -15.64 35.42
CA MET A 95 -0.97 -15.09 34.72
C MET A 95 -2.13 -16.08 34.66
N GLN A 96 -1.85 -17.37 34.41
CA GLN A 96 -2.86 -18.43 34.44
C GLN A 96 -3.51 -18.56 35.83
N THR A 97 -2.74 -18.44 36.90
CA THR A 97 -3.26 -18.48 38.27
C THR A 97 -4.20 -17.31 38.53
N LEU A 98 -3.80 -16.10 38.11
CA LEU A 98 -4.58 -14.88 38.25
C LEU A 98 -5.89 -14.92 37.43
N THR A 99 -5.83 -15.30 36.16
CA THR A 99 -7.03 -15.39 35.30
C THR A 99 -7.98 -16.49 35.75
N THR A 100 -7.44 -17.65 36.20
CA THR A 100 -8.25 -18.75 36.76
C THR A 100 -8.94 -18.34 38.06
N CYS A 101 -8.27 -17.56 38.91
CA CYS A 101 -8.87 -17.01 40.13
C CYS A 101 -10.12 -16.16 39.83
N ILE A 102 -10.06 -15.36 38.76
CA ILE A 102 -11.15 -14.47 38.35
C ILE A 102 -12.28 -15.26 37.66
N LYS A 103 -11.97 -16.06 36.63
CA LYS A 103 -13.02 -16.74 35.84
C LYS A 103 -13.77 -17.81 36.64
N GLU A 104 -13.09 -18.50 37.54
CA GLU A 104 -13.69 -19.57 38.36
C GLU A 104 -14.18 -19.10 39.73
N ASP A 105 -14.19 -17.78 40.01
CA ASP A 105 -14.55 -17.25 41.33
C ASP A 105 -15.93 -17.74 41.83
N HIS A 106 -16.88 -17.90 40.92
CA HIS A 106 -18.24 -18.40 41.20
C HIS A 106 -18.26 -19.79 41.88
N ARG A 107 -17.28 -20.64 41.57
CA ARG A 107 -17.07 -21.98 42.17
C ARG A 107 -16.03 -21.99 43.28
N ARG A 108 -15.31 -20.87 43.49
CA ARG A 108 -14.17 -20.77 44.41
C ARG A 108 -14.48 -19.84 45.59
N MET A 109 -13.78 -18.71 45.69
CA MET A 109 -13.78 -17.82 46.86
C MET A 109 -14.95 -16.82 46.89
N ARG A 110 -15.66 -16.64 45.76
CA ARG A 110 -16.84 -15.77 45.58
C ARG A 110 -16.61 -14.31 46.00
N PHE A 111 -15.41 -13.79 45.79
CA PHE A 111 -15.04 -12.44 46.22
C PHE A 111 -15.43 -11.35 45.22
N LEU A 112 -15.64 -11.67 43.95
CA LEU A 112 -16.00 -10.69 42.92
C LEU A 112 -17.30 -9.95 43.27
N THR A 113 -18.23 -10.62 43.94
CA THR A 113 -19.50 -10.01 44.42
C THR A 113 -19.32 -8.81 45.36
N LYS A 114 -18.15 -8.68 46.01
CA LYS A 114 -17.81 -7.56 46.91
C LYS A 114 -16.71 -6.65 46.34
N MET A 115 -16.33 -6.89 45.08
CA MET A 115 -15.39 -6.03 44.36
C MET A 115 -16.05 -4.71 43.99
N THR A 116 -15.33 -3.62 44.18
CA THR A 116 -15.77 -2.28 43.80
C THR A 116 -15.51 -2.02 42.31
N SER A 117 -16.32 -1.15 41.72
CA SER A 117 -16.19 -0.71 40.33
C SER A 117 -14.77 -0.20 39.95
N PRO A 118 -14.08 0.61 40.79
CA PRO A 118 -12.69 0.99 40.55
C PRO A 118 -11.68 -0.16 40.57
N GLN A 119 -11.91 -1.21 41.37
CA GLN A 119 -11.05 -2.40 41.38
C GLN A 119 -11.24 -3.18 40.08
N ALA A 120 -12.48 -3.44 39.69
CA ALA A 120 -12.81 -4.20 38.49
C ALA A 120 -12.26 -3.54 37.21
N SER A 121 -12.47 -2.24 37.04
CA SER A 121 -11.98 -1.51 35.86
C SER A 121 -10.45 -1.44 35.78
N LYS A 122 -9.75 -1.31 36.92
CA LYS A 122 -8.28 -1.34 36.98
C LYS A 122 -7.74 -2.73 36.67
N ILE A 123 -8.38 -3.79 37.16
CA ILE A 123 -8.02 -5.17 36.82
C ILE A 123 -8.14 -5.37 35.30
N ILE A 124 -9.26 -4.95 34.68
CA ILE A 124 -9.44 -5.03 33.22
C ILE A 124 -8.30 -4.30 32.48
N GLU A 125 -7.99 -3.06 32.89
CA GLU A 125 -6.92 -2.27 32.29
C GLU A 125 -5.56 -2.98 32.38
N PHE A 126 -5.19 -3.49 33.57
CA PHE A 126 -3.91 -4.14 33.78
C PHE A 126 -3.80 -5.49 33.07
N LEU A 127 -4.87 -6.30 33.04
CA LEU A 127 -4.88 -7.55 32.29
C LEU A 127 -4.77 -7.30 30.78
N CYS A 128 -5.43 -6.26 30.26
CA CYS A 128 -5.27 -5.82 28.87
C CYS A 128 -3.83 -5.41 28.57
N LYS A 129 -3.20 -4.60 29.44
CA LYS A 129 -1.78 -4.19 29.31
C LYS A 129 -0.81 -5.36 29.42
N ALA A 130 -1.13 -6.37 30.23
CA ALA A 130 -0.37 -7.61 30.37
C ALA A 130 -0.60 -8.60 29.20
N GLY A 131 -1.45 -8.26 28.23
CA GLY A 131 -1.67 -9.05 27.02
C GLY A 131 -2.64 -10.23 27.17
N VAL A 132 -3.46 -10.26 28.22
CA VAL A 132 -4.47 -11.31 28.42
C VAL A 132 -5.57 -11.20 27.36
N ARG A 133 -5.92 -12.33 26.74
CA ARG A 133 -6.97 -12.41 25.71
C ARG A 133 -8.09 -13.42 26.03
N ASP A 134 -8.07 -14.01 27.22
CA ASP A 134 -9.07 -14.99 27.64
C ASP A 134 -10.48 -14.34 27.68
N PRO A 135 -11.43 -14.78 26.82
CA PRO A 135 -12.75 -14.16 26.71
C PRO A 135 -13.66 -14.44 27.92
N GLU A 136 -13.32 -15.39 28.79
CA GLU A 136 -14.13 -15.72 29.97
C GLU A 136 -13.86 -14.78 31.16
N VAL A 137 -12.70 -14.12 31.19
CA VAL A 137 -12.27 -13.29 32.32
C VAL A 137 -12.99 -11.94 32.34
N PHE A 138 -13.02 -11.25 31.19
CA PHE A 138 -13.51 -9.89 31.09
C PHE A 138 -15.03 -9.73 31.35
N PRO A 139 -15.92 -10.64 30.89
CA PRO A 139 -17.35 -10.51 31.16
C PRO A 139 -17.69 -10.50 32.66
N VAL A 140 -17.00 -11.33 33.44
CA VAL A 140 -17.22 -11.40 34.89
C VAL A 140 -16.80 -10.09 35.55
N LEU A 141 -15.67 -9.50 35.14
CA LEU A 141 -15.19 -8.21 35.65
C LEU A 141 -16.07 -7.04 35.21
N LEU A 142 -16.50 -7.02 33.93
CA LEU A 142 -17.41 -6.00 33.41
C LEU A 142 -18.72 -5.97 34.21
N SER A 143 -19.28 -7.13 34.56
CA SER A 143 -20.49 -7.22 35.39
C SER A 143 -20.37 -6.58 36.79
N ARG A 144 -19.16 -6.20 37.22
CA ARG A 144 -18.90 -5.53 38.52
C ARG A 144 -18.72 -4.02 38.41
N ILE A 145 -18.66 -3.47 37.20
CA ILE A 145 -18.57 -2.01 37.03
C ILE A 145 -19.95 -1.40 37.23
N ASN A 146 -20.01 -0.40 38.11
CA ASN A 146 -21.23 0.34 38.39
C ASN A 146 -21.56 1.21 37.18
N PHE A 147 -22.79 1.07 36.68
CA PHE A 147 -23.26 1.80 35.51
C PHE A 147 -23.29 3.32 35.72
N ALA A 148 -23.53 3.79 36.95
CA ALA A 148 -23.53 5.23 37.26
C ALA A 148 -22.13 5.87 37.15
N GLU A 149 -21.07 5.07 37.22
CA GLU A 149 -19.67 5.54 37.19
C GLU A 149 -19.10 5.52 35.76
N VAL A 150 -19.51 6.49 34.93
CA VAL A 150 -19.09 6.63 33.52
C VAL A 150 -17.58 6.47 33.32
N HIS A 151 -16.78 7.04 34.23
CA HIS A 151 -15.31 6.99 34.17
C HIS A 151 -14.74 5.56 34.26
N GLN A 152 -15.39 4.66 35.01
CA GLN A 152 -14.96 3.27 35.13
C GLN A 152 -15.34 2.45 33.89
N VAL A 153 -16.53 2.70 33.33
CA VAL A 153 -16.97 2.13 32.05
C VAL A 153 -16.03 2.58 30.93
N ALA A 154 -15.68 3.87 30.89
CA ALA A 154 -14.74 4.43 29.92
C ALA A 154 -13.35 3.81 30.01
N ARG A 155 -12.83 3.62 31.23
CA ARG A 155 -11.53 2.93 31.45
C ARG A 155 -11.55 1.53 30.86
N ALA A 156 -12.59 0.74 31.16
CA ALA A 156 -12.71 -0.63 30.67
C ALA A 156 -12.89 -0.68 29.14
N ALA A 157 -13.81 0.10 28.59
CA ALA A 157 -14.09 0.16 27.16
C ALA A 157 -12.84 0.52 26.34
N PHE A 158 -12.09 1.51 26.82
CA PHE A 158 -10.86 1.97 26.17
C PHE A 158 -9.75 0.92 26.27
N ALA A 159 -9.53 0.32 27.44
CA ALA A 159 -8.53 -0.73 27.62
C ALA A 159 -8.77 -1.93 26.68
N LEU A 160 -10.03 -2.40 26.60
CA LEU A 160 -10.43 -3.48 25.68
C LEU A 160 -10.19 -3.09 24.22
N ALA A 161 -10.52 -1.85 23.83
CA ALA A 161 -10.33 -1.36 22.47
C ALA A 161 -8.83 -1.18 22.10
N GLU A 162 -7.95 -0.88 23.05
CA GLU A 162 -6.51 -0.82 22.82
C GLU A 162 -5.89 -2.22 22.74
N ALA A 163 -6.35 -3.16 23.56
CA ALA A 163 -5.94 -4.57 23.51
C ALA A 163 -6.49 -5.36 22.32
N LYS A 164 -7.25 -4.70 21.42
CA LYS A 164 -7.95 -5.29 20.27
C LYS A 164 -9.01 -6.34 20.64
N LEU A 165 -9.54 -6.29 21.86
CA LEU A 165 -10.64 -7.14 22.33
C LEU A 165 -11.99 -6.52 21.95
N HIS A 166 -12.17 -6.25 20.66
CA HIS A 166 -13.33 -5.53 20.12
C HIS A 166 -14.65 -6.27 20.35
N SER A 167 -14.63 -7.60 20.32
CA SER A 167 -15.78 -8.45 20.61
C SER A 167 -16.30 -8.27 22.05
N MET A 168 -15.43 -8.04 23.04
CA MET A 168 -15.87 -7.78 24.42
C MET A 168 -16.63 -6.47 24.53
N ASN A 169 -16.19 -5.43 23.81
CA ASN A 169 -16.94 -4.18 23.76
C ASN A 169 -18.30 -4.35 23.08
N MET A 170 -18.37 -5.10 21.97
CA MET A 170 -19.60 -5.24 21.18
C MET A 170 -20.61 -6.23 21.76
N LEU A 171 -20.16 -7.39 22.25
CA LEU A 171 -21.06 -8.48 22.65
C LEU A 171 -21.35 -8.49 24.15
N VAL A 172 -20.58 -7.77 24.96
CA VAL A 172 -20.72 -7.78 26.43
C VAL A 172 -20.98 -6.39 26.97
N LEU A 173 -20.08 -5.43 26.72
CA LEU A 173 -20.24 -4.07 27.24
C LEU A 173 -21.48 -3.40 26.67
N VAL A 174 -21.66 -3.40 25.34
CA VAL A 174 -22.81 -2.74 24.70
C VAL A 174 -24.15 -3.25 25.24
N PRO A 175 -24.45 -4.57 25.27
CA PRO A 175 -25.71 -5.05 25.84
C PRO A 175 -25.89 -4.68 27.32
N LEU A 176 -24.85 -4.83 28.14
CA LEU A 176 -24.90 -4.58 29.59
C LEU A 176 -25.25 -3.13 29.94
N TYR A 177 -24.77 -2.16 29.15
CA TYR A 177 -24.91 -0.73 29.47
C TYR A 177 -25.86 0.02 28.54
N SER A 178 -26.54 -0.67 27.62
CA SER A 178 -27.37 -0.01 26.61
C SER A 178 -28.54 0.80 27.18
N GLY A 179 -29.16 0.35 28.27
CA GLY A 179 -30.29 1.04 28.92
C GLY A 179 -29.93 2.20 29.84
N GLU A 180 -28.63 2.48 30.02
CA GLU A 180 -28.17 3.40 31.06
C GLU A 180 -28.27 4.87 30.65
N VAL A 181 -28.73 5.71 31.58
CA VAL A 181 -28.85 7.16 31.40
C VAL A 181 -27.98 7.87 32.42
N TRP A 182 -27.03 8.66 31.94
CA TRP A 182 -26.11 9.41 32.79
C TRP A 182 -26.56 10.85 32.98
N THR A 183 -26.32 11.39 34.18
CA THR A 183 -26.51 12.80 34.51
C THR A 183 -25.27 13.31 35.25
N ILE A 184 -24.98 14.61 35.17
CA ILE A 184 -23.88 15.20 35.95
C ILE A 184 -24.40 15.42 37.36
N GLU A 185 -23.76 14.81 38.36
CA GLU A 185 -23.98 15.15 39.77
C GLU A 185 -23.57 16.61 39.98
N SER A 186 -24.56 17.51 39.95
CA SER A 186 -24.38 18.92 40.28
C SER A 186 -24.33 19.07 41.80
N GLY A 187 -23.28 18.53 42.41
CA GLY A 187 -23.04 18.69 43.84
C GLY A 187 -22.60 20.12 44.13
N ALA A 188 -23.51 20.94 44.64
CA ALA A 188 -23.13 22.15 45.35
C ALA A 188 -22.31 21.75 46.59
N ARG A 189 -20.99 22.08 46.64
CA ARG A 189 -20.31 22.51 47.87
C ARG A 189 -18.82 22.84 47.72
N SER A 190 -18.49 23.95 48.39
CA SER A 190 -17.23 24.36 49.05
C SER A 190 -16.01 24.64 48.19
N GLU A 191 -15.69 25.92 48.09
CA GLU A 191 -14.38 26.49 47.78
C GLU A 191 -13.35 25.92 48.76
N THR A 192 -12.65 24.85 48.37
CA THR A 192 -11.26 24.49 48.71
C THR A 192 -11.06 23.00 48.43
N THR A 193 -10.13 22.70 47.52
CA THR A 193 -9.63 21.37 47.09
C THR A 193 -10.47 20.60 46.05
N ALA A 194 -9.83 20.39 44.89
CA ALA A 194 -10.16 19.50 43.76
C ALA A 194 -11.47 19.73 43.00
N ARG A 195 -11.36 20.27 41.77
CA ARG A 195 -12.45 20.32 40.77
C ARG A 195 -13.06 18.91 40.59
N PRO A 196 -14.39 18.74 40.63
CA PRO A 196 -15.03 17.46 40.35
C PRO A 196 -14.72 17.05 38.91
N SER A 197 -14.25 15.81 38.73
CA SER A 197 -13.91 15.23 37.43
C SER A 197 -15.12 15.28 36.49
N CYS A 198 -15.02 16.03 35.38
CA CYS A 198 -16.12 16.20 34.43
C CYS A 198 -16.44 14.87 33.70
N ASN A 199 -17.58 14.25 34.04
CA ASN A 199 -18.00 12.93 33.51
C ASN A 199 -18.30 12.90 32.00
N ALA A 200 -18.60 14.04 31.36
CA ALA A 200 -18.90 14.12 29.92
C ALA A 200 -17.69 13.74 29.03
N PHE A 201 -16.46 13.92 29.52
CA PHE A 201 -15.25 13.53 28.77
C PHE A 201 -15.10 12.02 28.66
N ASP A 202 -15.45 11.30 29.72
CA ASP A 202 -15.45 9.84 29.72
C ASP A 202 -16.53 9.27 28.80
N ALA A 203 -17.68 9.93 28.66
CA ALA A 203 -18.68 9.57 27.66
C ALA A 203 -18.13 9.69 26.22
N VAL A 204 -17.35 10.73 25.90
CA VAL A 204 -16.66 10.82 24.60
C VAL A 204 -15.65 9.69 24.43
N ARG A 205 -14.94 9.28 25.48
CA ARG A 205 -14.01 8.15 25.42
C ARG A 205 -14.74 6.83 25.14
N ILE A 206 -15.90 6.60 25.75
CA ILE A 206 -16.75 5.44 25.46
C ILE A 206 -17.18 5.48 23.99
N LEU A 207 -17.72 6.60 23.51
CA LEU A 207 -18.16 6.75 22.11
C LEU A 207 -17.03 6.42 21.11
N ARG A 208 -15.80 6.89 21.38
CA ARG A 208 -14.62 6.55 20.57
C ARG A 208 -14.26 5.07 20.61
N ALA A 209 -14.29 4.46 21.79
CA ALA A 209 -14.00 3.04 21.97
C ALA A 209 -15.03 2.16 21.24
N LEU A 210 -16.30 2.56 21.27
CA LEU A 210 -17.40 1.92 20.54
C LEU A 210 -17.23 2.05 19.03
N SER A 211 -16.98 3.26 18.53
CA SER A 211 -16.71 3.50 17.10
C SER A 211 -15.56 2.63 16.58
N LYS A 212 -14.42 2.62 17.30
CA LYS A 212 -13.27 1.78 16.95
C LYS A 212 -13.60 0.28 16.96
N SER A 213 -14.29 -0.18 18.00
CA SER A 213 -14.57 -1.61 18.19
C SER A 213 -15.66 -2.11 17.25
N CYS A 214 -16.70 -1.32 16.98
CA CYS A 214 -17.76 -1.65 16.03
C CYS A 214 -17.19 -1.82 14.62
N ARG A 215 -16.38 -0.86 14.15
CA ARG A 215 -15.72 -0.96 12.85
C ARG A 215 -14.83 -2.20 12.73
N ALA A 216 -13.95 -2.43 13.71
CA ALA A 216 -13.05 -3.59 13.68
C ALA A 216 -13.80 -4.92 13.74
N PHE A 217 -14.91 -4.98 14.50
CA PHE A 217 -15.73 -6.17 14.62
C PHE A 217 -16.53 -6.45 13.33
N VAL A 218 -17.12 -5.43 12.71
CA VAL A 218 -17.82 -5.56 11.42
C VAL A 218 -16.87 -5.91 10.29
N GLU A 219 -15.67 -5.30 10.26
CA GLU A 219 -14.64 -5.68 9.29
C GLU A 219 -14.22 -7.15 9.48
N GLY A 220 -14.03 -7.62 10.71
CA GLY A 220 -13.80 -9.04 11.01
C GLY A 220 -14.89 -9.95 10.44
N ALA A 221 -16.15 -9.63 10.75
CA ALA A 221 -17.32 -10.38 10.30
C ALA A 221 -17.47 -10.46 8.78
N ARG A 222 -17.07 -9.42 8.05
CA ARG A 222 -17.10 -9.40 6.58
C ARG A 222 -16.06 -10.32 5.93
N HIS A 223 -14.98 -10.64 6.64
CA HIS A 223 -13.91 -11.52 6.15
C HIS A 223 -14.02 -12.96 6.68
N ALA A 224 -14.93 -13.21 7.63
CA ALA A 224 -15.18 -14.53 8.17
C ALA A 224 -16.13 -15.35 7.27
N GLU A 225 -16.09 -16.68 7.40
CA GLU A 225 -16.98 -17.57 6.65
C GLU A 225 -18.46 -17.28 7.00
N PRO A 226 -19.38 -17.33 6.01
CA PRO A 226 -20.80 -17.07 6.23
C PRO A 226 -21.38 -18.01 7.30
N GLY A 227 -21.85 -17.42 8.42
CA GLY A 227 -22.51 -18.17 9.51
C GLY A 227 -21.63 -18.47 10.74
N SER A 228 -20.35 -18.07 10.75
CA SER A 228 -19.44 -18.35 11.87
C SER A 228 -19.44 -17.30 12.99
N GLU A 229 -19.76 -16.03 12.72
CA GLU A 229 -19.62 -14.94 13.70
C GLU A 229 -20.94 -14.45 14.32
N ALA A 230 -20.85 -14.04 15.59
CA ALA A 230 -21.94 -13.42 16.33
C ALA A 230 -22.30 -12.04 15.75
N GLN A 231 -23.59 -11.78 15.54
CA GLN A 231 -24.07 -10.50 15.01
C GLN A 231 -23.88 -9.37 16.03
N VAL A 232 -23.61 -8.16 15.53
CA VAL A 232 -23.56 -6.93 16.35
C VAL A 232 -24.95 -6.69 16.96
N PRO A 233 -25.07 -6.40 18.27
CA PRO A 233 -26.35 -6.09 18.90
C PRO A 233 -26.79 -4.67 18.52
N GLY A 234 -27.41 -4.54 17.34
CA GLY A 234 -27.72 -3.26 16.71
C GLY A 234 -28.60 -2.34 17.56
N GLU A 235 -29.66 -2.86 18.18
CA GLU A 235 -30.55 -2.06 19.03
C GLU A 235 -29.87 -1.58 20.32
N SER A 236 -29.12 -2.47 21.00
CA SER A 236 -28.34 -2.10 22.19
C SER A 236 -27.27 -1.07 21.86
N LEU A 237 -26.61 -1.20 20.70
CA LEU A 237 -25.63 -0.23 20.23
C LEU A 237 -26.29 1.12 19.93
N ASN A 238 -27.45 1.13 19.28
CA ASN A 238 -28.21 2.36 19.02
C ASN A 238 -28.59 3.08 20.32
N LEU A 239 -29.16 2.34 21.28
CA LEU A 239 -29.59 2.91 22.55
C LEU A 239 -28.43 3.51 23.33
N LEU A 240 -27.31 2.78 23.44
CA LEU A 240 -26.11 3.26 24.12
C LEU A 240 -25.54 4.52 23.45
N ARG A 241 -25.44 4.53 22.10
CA ARG A 241 -24.95 5.69 21.36
C ARG A 241 -25.84 6.91 21.55
N ASN A 242 -27.15 6.73 21.50
CA ASN A 242 -28.11 7.81 21.72
C ASN A 242 -28.00 8.39 23.12
N ASN A 243 -27.87 7.54 24.16
CA ASN A 243 -27.72 7.97 25.54
C ASN A 243 -26.39 8.73 25.75
N LEU A 244 -25.30 8.26 25.15
CA LEU A 244 -24.00 8.96 25.16
C LEU A 244 -24.10 10.34 24.48
N LEU A 245 -24.71 10.40 23.29
CA LEU A 245 -24.87 11.65 22.54
C LEU A 245 -25.76 12.63 23.30
N ARG A 246 -26.90 12.18 23.83
CA ARG A 246 -27.73 12.98 24.73
C ARG A 246 -26.90 13.58 25.86
N PHE A 247 -26.21 12.73 26.61
CA PHE A 247 -25.42 13.16 27.76
C PHE A 247 -24.32 14.16 27.37
N ILE A 248 -23.68 13.97 26.22
CA ILE A 248 -22.66 14.89 25.69
C ILE A 248 -23.27 16.25 25.34
N PHE A 249 -24.40 16.28 24.63
CA PHE A 249 -25.01 17.52 24.15
C PHE A 249 -25.75 18.29 25.26
N ASP A 250 -26.38 17.59 26.20
CA ASP A 250 -26.98 18.20 27.41
C ASP A 250 -25.91 18.91 28.26
N ASN A 251 -24.65 18.49 28.14
CA ASN A 251 -23.51 19.04 28.88
C ASN A 251 -22.51 19.77 27.96
N ALA A 252 -22.96 20.30 26.82
CA ALA A 252 -22.12 20.99 25.84
C ALA A 252 -21.28 22.14 26.45
N ALA A 253 -21.75 22.79 27.52
CA ALA A 253 -21.07 23.91 28.17
C ALA A 253 -19.69 23.56 28.77
N VAL A 254 -19.47 22.31 29.20
CA VAL A 254 -18.18 21.86 29.74
C VAL A 254 -17.23 21.31 28.66
N MET A 255 -17.70 21.20 27.42
CA MET A 255 -16.97 20.56 26.32
C MET A 255 -16.05 21.53 25.58
N ARG A 256 -14.74 21.23 25.60
CA ARG A 256 -13.71 21.91 24.78
C ARG A 256 -13.58 21.35 23.36
N GLY A 257 -12.95 22.09 22.45
CA GLY A 257 -12.80 21.75 21.03
C GLY A 257 -12.23 20.34 20.76
N ALA A 258 -11.29 19.87 21.57
CA ALA A 258 -10.73 18.52 21.42
C ALA A 258 -11.78 17.41 21.64
N HIS A 259 -12.81 17.67 22.44
CA HIS A 259 -13.92 16.74 22.63
C HIS A 259 -14.83 16.72 21.41
N TRP A 260 -15.20 17.90 20.90
CA TRP A 260 -16.00 18.03 19.67
C TRP A 260 -15.33 17.37 18.47
N LEU A 261 -14.01 17.54 18.32
CA LEU A 261 -13.19 16.85 17.33
C LEU A 261 -13.35 15.32 17.45
N ASN A 262 -13.22 14.81 18.67
CA ASN A 262 -13.29 13.38 18.95
C ASN A 262 -14.70 12.81 18.73
N ILE A 263 -15.76 13.58 19.02
CA ILE A 263 -17.15 13.21 18.74
C ILE A 263 -17.36 13.10 17.22
N ALA A 264 -17.00 14.13 16.46
CA ALA A 264 -17.11 14.12 15.00
C ALA A 264 -16.37 12.93 14.38
N ARG A 265 -15.13 12.69 14.81
CA ARG A 265 -14.35 11.52 14.38
C ARG A 265 -15.02 10.20 14.73
N ALA A 266 -15.53 10.04 15.94
CA ALA A 266 -16.14 8.78 16.35
C ALA A 266 -17.38 8.48 15.49
N LEU A 267 -18.21 9.50 15.24
CA LEU A 267 -19.43 9.37 14.45
C LEU A 267 -19.15 9.03 12.99
N LEU A 268 -18.22 9.73 12.34
CA LEU A 268 -17.88 9.50 10.92
C LEU A 268 -17.21 8.14 10.66
N ASN A 269 -16.63 7.51 11.68
CA ASN A 269 -15.97 6.20 11.55
C ASN A 269 -16.88 5.00 11.86
N PHE A 270 -18.17 5.20 12.16
CA PHE A 270 -19.10 4.08 12.29
C PHE A 270 -19.36 3.43 10.91
N PRO A 271 -19.50 2.09 10.85
CA PRO A 271 -19.88 1.38 9.62
C PRO A 271 -21.21 1.87 9.04
N GLU A 272 -21.38 1.73 7.73
CA GLU A 272 -22.54 2.25 7.00
C GLU A 272 -23.87 1.70 7.52
N GLU A 273 -23.89 0.42 7.91
CA GLU A 273 -25.06 -0.27 8.47
C GLU A 273 -25.52 0.31 9.81
N PHE A 274 -24.63 1.04 10.50
CA PHE A 274 -24.90 1.66 11.80
C PHE A 274 -24.84 3.18 11.73
N ARG A 275 -24.89 3.81 10.56
CA ARG A 275 -24.89 5.28 10.45
C ARG A 275 -26.19 5.92 10.95
N GLU A 276 -27.32 5.23 10.87
CA GLU A 276 -28.59 5.74 11.38
C GLU A 276 -28.60 5.82 12.91
N LEU A 277 -29.11 6.94 13.45
CA LEU A 277 -29.33 7.15 14.88
C LEU A 277 -30.83 7.06 15.19
N ARG A 278 -31.36 5.83 15.06
CA ARG A 278 -32.80 5.55 15.24
C ARG A 278 -33.29 6.04 16.60
N HIS A 279 -34.50 6.59 16.65
CA HIS A 279 -35.16 7.11 17.87
C HIS A 279 -34.49 8.31 18.55
N LEU A 280 -33.36 8.82 18.05
CA LEU A 280 -32.72 10.02 18.61
C LEU A 280 -33.58 11.28 18.38
N SER A 281 -34.25 11.36 17.22
CA SER A 281 -35.08 12.50 16.83
C SER A 281 -36.25 12.68 17.78
N SER A 282 -37.06 11.64 18.01
CA SER A 282 -38.21 11.70 18.92
C SER A 282 -37.84 12.04 20.37
N ALA A 283 -36.59 11.83 20.78
CA ALA A 283 -36.15 11.95 22.16
C ALA A 283 -35.47 13.29 22.51
N HIS A 284 -34.82 13.99 21.55
CA HIS A 284 -33.94 15.13 21.88
C HIS A 284 -34.00 16.33 20.91
N GLU A 285 -34.74 17.38 21.30
CA GLU A 285 -34.83 18.63 20.53
C GLU A 285 -33.51 19.43 20.50
N VAL A 286 -32.68 19.36 21.54
CA VAL A 286 -31.40 20.08 21.60
C VAL A 286 -30.47 19.65 20.47
N ILE A 287 -30.26 18.34 20.30
CA ILE A 287 -29.42 17.80 19.21
C ILE A 287 -30.02 18.17 17.86
N ARG A 288 -31.35 18.07 17.71
CA ARG A 288 -32.04 18.45 16.47
C ARG A 288 -31.81 19.92 16.13
N SER A 289 -31.89 20.83 17.11
CA SER A 289 -31.64 22.25 16.90
C SER A 289 -30.21 22.54 16.45
N GLU A 290 -29.22 21.87 17.06
CA GLU A 290 -27.80 21.98 16.69
C GLU A 290 -27.53 21.46 15.28
N VAL A 291 -28.18 20.36 14.89
CA VAL A 291 -28.07 19.81 13.53
C VAL A 291 -28.71 20.74 12.51
N ARG A 292 -29.93 21.25 12.74
CA ARG A 292 -30.56 22.25 11.86
C ARG A 292 -29.66 23.47 11.69
N ALA A 293 -29.08 23.96 12.78
CA ALA A 293 -28.14 25.06 12.75
C ALA A 293 -26.90 24.71 11.91
N ALA A 294 -26.32 23.53 12.06
CA ALA A 294 -25.15 23.10 11.29
C ALA A 294 -25.40 23.00 9.77
N LEU A 295 -26.62 22.64 9.38
CA LEU A 295 -27.00 22.47 7.97
C LEU A 295 -27.44 23.78 7.28
N ASN A 296 -27.48 24.91 8.01
CA ASN A 296 -27.93 26.21 7.48
C ASN A 296 -29.29 26.14 6.77
N THR A 297 -30.23 25.27 7.21
CA THR A 297 -31.58 25.26 6.64
C THR A 297 -32.29 26.56 7.01
N PRO A 298 -32.74 27.40 6.04
CA PRO A 298 -33.44 28.64 6.35
C PRO A 298 -34.69 28.35 7.19
N GLY A 299 -34.94 29.21 8.17
CA GLY A 299 -35.93 29.00 9.24
C GLY A 299 -37.38 28.77 8.79
N ASP A 300 -37.70 28.99 7.52
CA ASP A 300 -39.06 28.86 6.98
C ASP A 300 -39.36 27.51 6.29
N SER A 301 -38.38 26.61 6.12
CA SER A 301 -38.63 25.23 5.67
C SER A 301 -38.81 24.29 6.86
N ALA A 302 -39.79 24.58 7.73
CA ALA A 302 -40.06 23.81 8.94
C ALA A 302 -40.63 22.39 8.68
N ALA A 303 -40.88 22.03 7.42
CA ALA A 303 -41.58 20.80 7.02
C ALA A 303 -40.67 19.65 6.55
N THR A 304 -39.38 19.88 6.31
CA THR A 304 -38.45 18.78 5.93
C THR A 304 -37.84 18.18 7.20
N GLU A 305 -38.26 16.96 7.53
CA GLU A 305 -37.80 16.23 8.71
C GLU A 305 -36.26 16.08 8.66
N CYS A 306 -35.55 16.78 9.55
CA CYS A 306 -34.10 16.74 9.59
C CYS A 306 -33.64 15.36 10.09
N ALA A 307 -33.19 14.50 9.18
CA ALA A 307 -32.74 13.15 9.50
C ALA A 307 -31.52 13.18 10.44
N LEU A 308 -31.67 12.60 11.63
CA LEU A 308 -30.56 12.44 12.57
C LEU A 308 -29.80 11.15 12.27
N ASN A 309 -28.56 11.29 11.81
CA ASN A 309 -27.62 10.21 11.59
C ASN A 309 -26.22 10.63 12.05
N CYS A 310 -25.26 9.70 12.00
CA CYS A 310 -23.88 9.97 12.40
C CYS A 310 -23.28 11.18 11.67
N ASP A 311 -23.56 11.35 10.38
CA ASP A 311 -22.99 12.42 9.56
C ASP A 311 -23.57 13.78 9.96
N THR A 312 -24.88 13.88 10.18
CA THR A 312 -25.55 15.14 10.55
C THR A 312 -25.20 15.58 11.98
N VAL A 313 -25.08 14.65 12.93
CA VAL A 313 -24.61 14.96 14.29
C VAL A 313 -23.10 15.27 14.30
N ALA A 314 -22.30 14.63 13.44
CA ALA A 314 -20.90 15.01 13.27
C ALA A 314 -20.74 16.43 12.71
N ALA A 315 -21.62 16.85 11.79
CA ALA A 315 -21.65 18.22 11.28
C ALA A 315 -21.96 19.23 12.40
N ALA A 316 -22.88 18.91 13.32
CA ALA A 316 -23.14 19.73 14.52
C ALA A 316 -21.91 19.84 15.44
N ALA A 317 -21.22 18.73 15.70
CA ALA A 317 -19.97 18.75 16.46
C ALA A 317 -18.88 19.58 15.76
N MET A 318 -18.78 19.51 14.43
CA MET A 318 -17.84 20.33 13.65
C MET A 318 -18.21 21.82 13.66
N ARG A 319 -19.50 22.19 13.61
CA ARG A 319 -19.94 23.57 13.79
C ARG A 319 -19.49 24.13 15.15
N ARG A 320 -19.64 23.36 16.23
CA ARG A 320 -19.15 23.74 17.57
C ARG A 320 -17.63 23.91 17.62
N LEU A 321 -16.87 23.10 16.88
CA LEU A 321 -15.42 23.24 16.80
C LEU A 321 -14.98 24.50 16.06
N PHE A 322 -15.69 24.87 14.98
CA PHE A 322 -15.39 26.05 14.16
C PHE A 322 -16.04 27.34 14.66
N GLN A 323 -16.90 27.32 15.69
CA GLN A 323 -17.66 28.50 16.13
C GLN A 323 -16.78 29.72 16.46
N TYR A 324 -15.57 29.50 17.02
CA TYR A 324 -14.62 30.57 17.31
C TYR A 324 -13.86 31.01 16.06
N ALA A 325 -13.43 30.04 15.26
CA ALA A 325 -12.74 30.31 14.02
C ALA A 325 -13.64 31.10 13.05
N ASP A 326 -14.91 30.74 12.94
CA ASP A 326 -15.87 31.40 12.04
C ASP A 326 -16.40 32.73 12.59
N GLY A 327 -15.94 33.19 13.77
CA GLY A 327 -16.34 34.47 14.37
C GLY A 327 -17.77 34.48 14.95
N VAL A 328 -18.36 33.30 15.16
CA VAL A 328 -19.72 33.12 15.71
C VAL A 328 -19.73 33.31 17.23
N ALA A 329 -18.61 33.06 17.91
CA ALA A 329 -18.45 33.23 19.36
C ALA A 329 -17.03 33.68 19.74
N ALA A 330 -16.89 34.33 20.91
CA ALA A 330 -15.59 34.70 21.47
C ALA A 330 -14.90 33.51 22.15
N LEU A 331 -13.56 33.45 22.07
CA LEU A 331 -12.76 32.40 22.72
C LEU A 331 -13.00 32.38 24.25
N PRO A 332 -13.15 31.20 24.87
CA PRO A 332 -13.29 31.10 26.33
C PRO A 332 -11.99 31.57 27.02
N ALA A 333 -12.11 32.38 28.08
CA ALA A 333 -10.96 32.82 28.86
C ALA A 333 -10.12 31.62 29.36
N PRO A 334 -8.77 31.70 29.34
CA PRO A 334 -7.92 30.64 29.86
C PRO A 334 -8.16 30.46 31.38
N PRO A 335 -8.12 29.23 31.90
CA PRO A 335 -8.23 29.01 33.34
C PRO A 335 -7.03 29.65 34.07
N VAL A 336 -7.31 30.31 35.19
CA VAL A 336 -6.34 31.09 36.00
C VAL A 336 -5.22 30.22 36.59
N ASP A 337 -5.45 28.91 36.73
CA ASP A 337 -4.49 27.96 37.27
C ASP A 337 -4.16 26.86 36.25
N GLY A 338 -2.94 26.91 35.69
CA GLY A 338 -2.32 25.80 34.96
C GLY A 338 -2.01 26.10 33.49
N GLU A 339 -0.74 25.89 33.14
CA GLU A 339 -0.06 26.00 31.83
C GLU A 339 -0.89 25.54 30.62
N SER A 340 -1.88 26.33 30.21
CA SER A 340 -2.54 26.19 28.91
C SER A 340 -2.45 27.51 28.16
N SER A 341 -1.24 27.73 27.63
CA SER A 341 -0.91 28.80 26.70
C SER A 341 -1.68 28.61 25.38
N LEU A 342 -2.97 28.90 25.38
CA LEU A 342 -3.67 29.29 24.15
C LEU A 342 -3.06 30.63 23.74
N SER A 343 -2.10 30.60 22.80
CA SER A 343 -1.56 31.83 22.23
C SER A 343 -2.70 32.62 21.58
N PRO A 344 -2.74 33.96 21.72
CA PRO A 344 -3.77 34.82 21.11
C PRO A 344 -3.88 34.68 19.59
N GLU A 345 -2.92 34.00 18.96
CA GLU A 345 -2.81 33.73 17.52
C GLU A 345 -3.62 32.51 17.03
N LEU A 346 -4.17 31.67 17.92
CA LEU A 346 -4.85 30.43 17.54
C LEU A 346 -6.39 30.58 17.56
N PRO A 347 -7.08 30.55 16.40
CA PRO A 347 -8.55 30.74 16.34
C PRO A 347 -9.36 29.46 16.68
N PHE A 348 -8.71 28.44 17.27
CA PHE A 348 -9.33 27.16 17.61
C PHE A 348 -9.13 26.82 19.08
N ASP A 349 -10.14 26.24 19.73
CA ASP A 349 -10.03 25.64 21.06
C ASP A 349 -9.41 24.23 20.99
N LEU A 350 -8.20 24.14 20.41
CA LEU A 350 -7.46 22.91 20.15
C LEU A 350 -5.98 23.09 20.45
N LYS A 351 -5.26 21.99 20.71
CA LYS A 351 -3.80 21.99 20.64
C LYS A 351 -3.35 21.94 19.18
N HIS A 352 -2.18 22.49 18.88
CA HIS A 352 -1.59 22.46 17.53
C HIS A 352 -1.55 21.04 16.92
N ALA A 353 -1.14 20.04 17.70
CA ALA A 353 -1.10 18.64 17.26
C ALA A 353 -2.49 18.06 16.92
N ASP A 354 -3.57 18.59 17.49
CA ASP A 354 -4.94 18.13 17.22
C ASP A 354 -5.51 18.72 15.92
N MET A 355 -4.96 19.83 15.43
CA MET A 355 -5.42 20.47 14.19
C MET A 355 -5.27 19.58 12.96
N VAL A 356 -4.20 18.77 12.92
CA VAL A 356 -3.93 17.83 11.82
C VAL A 356 -5.12 16.89 11.58
N LYS A 357 -5.85 16.56 12.65
CA LYS A 357 -7.00 15.66 12.61
C LYS A 357 -8.24 16.29 11.97
N LEU A 358 -8.26 17.61 11.75
CA LEU A 358 -9.37 18.32 11.11
C LEU A 358 -9.40 18.11 9.60
N LEU A 359 -8.23 18.09 8.95
CA LEU A 359 -8.12 17.94 7.49
C LEU A 359 -8.89 16.71 6.96
N PRO A 360 -8.68 15.48 7.48
CA PRO A 360 -9.41 14.32 6.99
C PRO A 360 -10.91 14.36 7.33
N LEU A 361 -11.34 15.13 8.35
CA LEU A 361 -12.76 15.23 8.70
C LEU A 361 -13.52 16.17 7.77
N LEU A 362 -12.87 17.26 7.36
CA LEU A 362 -13.45 18.21 6.40
C LEU A 362 -13.69 17.54 5.03
N ASP A 363 -12.84 16.59 4.65
CA ASP A 363 -13.00 15.77 3.44
C ASP A 363 -14.13 14.71 3.56
N GLN A 364 -14.49 14.30 4.79
CA GLN A 364 -15.53 13.29 5.05
C GLN A 364 -16.94 13.87 5.21
N LEU A 365 -17.09 15.20 5.32
CA LEU A 365 -18.38 15.90 5.46
C LEU A 365 -18.94 16.63 4.20
N PRO A 366 -18.50 16.37 2.95
CA PRO A 366 -18.80 17.25 1.81
C PRO A 366 -20.28 17.24 1.39
N ARG A 367 -21.10 16.31 1.90
CA ARG A 367 -22.54 16.24 1.60
C ARG A 367 -23.41 17.18 2.44
N LEU A 368 -22.86 17.75 3.53
CA LEU A 368 -23.65 18.46 4.55
C LEU A 368 -23.29 19.94 4.71
N THR A 369 -22.12 20.36 4.24
CA THR A 369 -21.73 21.77 4.18
C THR A 369 -21.45 22.19 2.74
N PRO A 370 -21.80 23.43 2.33
CA PRO A 370 -21.47 23.95 1.01
C PRO A 370 -19.99 23.78 0.71
N ALA A 371 -19.65 23.33 -0.50
CA ALA A 371 -18.26 23.06 -0.90
C ALA A 371 -17.33 24.28 -0.71
N SER A 372 -17.86 25.49 -0.91
CA SER A 372 -17.16 26.75 -0.65
C SER A 372 -16.80 26.93 0.83
N GLN A 373 -17.71 26.61 1.74
CA GLN A 373 -17.48 26.71 3.19
C GLN A 373 -16.48 25.66 3.67
N THR A 374 -16.58 24.42 3.16
CA THR A 374 -15.60 23.36 3.46
C THR A 374 -14.20 23.77 3.01
N GLN A 375 -14.05 24.31 1.80
CA GLN A 375 -12.77 24.79 1.29
C GLN A 375 -12.22 25.97 2.12
N GLN A 376 -13.06 26.93 2.49
CA GLN A 376 -12.66 28.04 3.37
C GLN A 376 -12.13 27.53 4.73
N ARG A 377 -12.78 26.52 5.31
CA ARG A 377 -12.34 25.90 6.55
C ARG A 377 -11.03 25.13 6.39
N VAL A 378 -10.84 24.39 5.29
CA VAL A 378 -9.57 23.72 4.96
C VAL A 378 -8.45 24.76 4.86
N ASP A 379 -8.67 25.82 4.09
CA ASP A 379 -7.68 26.88 3.91
C ASP A 379 -7.32 27.57 5.23
N LYS A 380 -8.31 27.79 6.10
CA LYS A 380 -8.09 28.37 7.43
C LYS A 380 -7.27 27.47 8.34
N VAL A 381 -7.57 26.17 8.36
CA VAL A 381 -6.79 25.18 9.11
C VAL A 381 -5.35 25.14 8.59
N LEU A 382 -5.15 25.08 7.28
CA LEU A 382 -3.82 25.07 6.67
C LEU A 382 -3.03 26.34 6.94
N HIS A 383 -3.67 27.51 6.85
CA HIS A 383 -3.03 28.79 7.15
C HIS A 383 -2.50 28.83 8.59
N VAL A 384 -3.33 28.44 9.55
CA VAL A 384 -2.95 28.41 10.98
C VAL A 384 -1.85 27.37 11.25
N MET A 385 -1.94 26.19 10.63
CA MET A 385 -0.89 25.16 10.74
C MET A 385 0.43 25.60 10.13
N CYS A 386 0.42 26.29 8.99
CA CYS A 386 1.63 26.81 8.35
C CYS A 386 2.26 27.93 9.18
N ALA A 387 1.45 28.85 9.72
CA ALA A 387 1.92 29.92 10.60
C ALA A 387 2.56 29.38 11.90
N ASN A 388 2.09 28.23 12.38
CA ASN A 388 2.58 27.59 13.60
C ASN A 388 3.32 26.26 13.34
N VAL A 389 3.94 26.11 12.17
CA VAL A 389 4.50 24.82 11.73
C VAL A 389 5.58 24.30 12.70
N GLN A 390 6.35 25.21 13.31
CA GLN A 390 7.39 24.90 14.30
C GLN A 390 6.84 24.34 15.62
N ARG A 391 5.52 24.41 15.86
CA ARG A 391 4.88 23.82 17.05
C ARG A 391 4.36 22.40 16.80
N LEU A 392 4.46 21.91 15.55
CA LEU A 392 4.01 20.57 15.18
C LEU A 392 5.14 19.55 15.35
N SER A 393 4.82 18.39 15.92
CA SER A 393 5.74 17.26 15.96
C SER A 393 5.94 16.66 14.57
N LEU A 394 7.03 15.93 14.35
CA LEU A 394 7.28 15.22 13.10
C LEU A 394 6.11 14.29 12.71
N ASP A 395 5.57 13.53 13.66
CA ASP A 395 4.41 12.66 13.43
C ASP A 395 3.15 13.44 13.00
N SER A 396 2.96 14.64 13.56
CA SER A 396 1.88 15.55 13.17
C SER A 396 2.06 16.06 11.74
N LEU A 397 3.29 16.43 11.36
CA LEU A 397 3.62 16.87 10.00
C LEU A 397 3.43 15.75 8.97
N VAL A 398 3.90 14.54 9.27
CA VAL A 398 3.71 13.36 8.41
C VAL A 398 2.22 13.04 8.25
N THR A 399 1.45 13.07 9.34
CA THR A 399 0.00 12.85 9.28
C THR A 399 -0.70 13.94 8.46
N ALA A 400 -0.25 15.19 8.54
CA ALA A 400 -0.79 16.29 7.73
C ALA A 400 -0.50 16.09 6.23
N LEU A 401 0.73 15.72 5.87
CA LEU A 401 1.09 15.39 4.49
C LEU A 401 0.25 14.22 3.95
N GLN A 402 0.04 13.19 4.76
CA GLN A 402 -0.83 12.07 4.38
C GLN A 402 -2.29 12.47 4.18
N ALA A 403 -2.80 13.39 5.00
CA ALA A 403 -4.15 13.94 4.81
C ALA A 403 -4.23 14.76 3.51
N LEU A 404 -3.22 15.58 3.22
CA LEU A 404 -3.14 16.39 2.00
C LEU A 404 -3.06 15.54 0.72
N ARG A 405 -2.50 14.33 0.77
CA ARG A 405 -2.53 13.38 -0.37
C ARG A 405 -3.95 13.08 -0.86
N ARG A 406 -4.95 13.15 0.02
CA ARG A 406 -6.36 12.90 -0.31
C ARG A 406 -7.14 14.19 -0.59
N ALA A 407 -6.60 15.34 -0.23
CA ALA A 407 -7.25 16.63 -0.42
C ALA A 407 -7.23 17.02 -1.91
N ARG A 408 -8.23 17.83 -2.31
CA ARG A 408 -8.26 18.41 -3.66
C ARG A 408 -7.05 19.35 -3.85
N PRO A 409 -6.31 19.24 -4.97
CA PRO A 409 -5.15 20.08 -5.21
C PRO A 409 -5.59 21.54 -5.45
N THR A 410 -5.14 22.44 -4.58
CA THR A 410 -5.23 23.90 -4.69
C THR A 410 -3.85 24.52 -4.46
N GLU A 411 -3.64 25.76 -4.91
CA GLU A 411 -2.38 26.49 -4.67
C GLU A 411 -2.00 26.53 -3.17
N ARG A 412 -2.99 26.74 -2.29
CA ARG A 412 -2.78 26.73 -0.84
C ARG A 412 -2.38 25.36 -0.31
N THR A 413 -2.97 24.28 -0.80
CA THR A 413 -2.56 22.92 -0.40
C THR A 413 -1.15 22.60 -0.88
N ALA A 414 -0.78 23.00 -2.10
CA ALA A 414 0.57 22.81 -2.63
C ALA A 414 1.62 23.60 -1.83
N ALA A 415 1.32 24.86 -1.49
CA ALA A 415 2.16 25.68 -0.62
C ALA A 415 2.32 25.04 0.77
N ALA A 416 1.23 24.54 1.37
CA ALA A 416 1.27 23.86 2.66
C ALA A 416 2.12 22.57 2.63
N VAL A 417 2.04 21.79 1.55
CA VAL A 417 2.90 20.62 1.34
C VAL A 417 4.38 21.00 1.39
N GLY A 418 4.77 22.08 0.71
CA GLY A 418 6.15 22.59 0.73
C GLY A 418 6.61 23.02 2.13
N VAL A 419 5.77 23.75 2.87
CA VAL A 419 6.06 24.20 4.24
C VAL A 419 6.20 22.99 5.19
N PHE A 420 5.28 22.03 5.13
CA PHE A 420 5.31 20.85 6.00
C PHE A 420 6.48 19.91 5.68
N ALA A 421 6.81 19.72 4.40
CA ALA A 421 7.96 18.93 4.00
C ALA A 421 9.27 19.58 4.46
N THR A 422 9.39 20.90 4.32
CA THR A 422 10.58 21.65 4.77
C THR A 422 10.76 21.53 6.29
N GLU A 423 9.70 21.76 7.07
CA GLU A 423 9.80 21.63 8.53
C GLU A 423 10.02 20.18 8.97
N ALA A 424 9.41 19.19 8.29
CA ALA A 424 9.71 17.78 8.56
C ALA A 424 11.20 17.47 8.32
N GLY A 425 11.79 18.02 7.26
CA GLY A 425 13.23 17.97 7.01
C GLY A 425 14.03 18.59 8.15
N ASN A 426 13.70 19.82 8.58
CA ASN A 426 14.37 20.49 9.69
C ASN A 426 14.34 19.67 10.99
N ARG A 427 13.24 18.96 11.26
CA ARG A 427 13.12 18.09 12.45
C ARG A 427 14.01 16.86 12.38
N LEU A 428 14.21 16.31 11.18
CA LEU A 428 15.09 15.17 10.97
C LEU A 428 16.57 15.54 11.10
N THR A 429 16.94 16.80 10.88
CA THR A 429 18.33 17.30 10.98
C THR A 429 18.63 18.08 12.26
N ALA A 430 17.64 18.30 13.12
CA ALA A 430 17.83 19.00 14.39
C ALA A 430 18.71 18.22 15.39
N THR A 431 18.79 16.89 15.24
CA THR A 431 19.60 15.98 16.05
C THR A 431 20.49 15.13 15.15
N THR A 432 21.41 14.36 15.73
CA THR A 432 22.16 13.38 14.95
C THR A 432 21.22 12.31 14.34
N PRO A 433 21.59 11.64 13.23
CA PRO A 433 20.77 10.58 12.64
C PRO A 433 20.41 9.45 13.62
N ALA A 434 21.35 9.09 14.51
CA ALA A 434 21.13 8.11 15.57
C ALA A 434 20.03 8.56 16.53
N GLU A 435 20.16 9.76 17.10
CA GLU A 435 19.19 10.33 18.04
C GLU A 435 17.82 10.56 17.38
N ALA A 436 17.79 10.94 16.10
CA ALA A 436 16.55 11.14 15.34
C ALA A 436 15.76 9.83 15.20
N LEU A 437 16.46 8.72 14.95
CA LEU A 437 15.88 7.38 14.78
C LEU A 437 15.60 6.66 16.10
N GLU A 438 16.28 7.01 17.19
CA GLU A 438 15.92 6.58 18.54
C GLU A 438 14.68 7.32 19.08
N GLY A 439 14.60 8.63 18.82
CA GLY A 439 13.47 9.48 19.23
C GLY A 439 12.24 9.35 18.35
N THR A 440 12.40 8.94 17.09
CA THR A 440 11.31 8.79 16.11
C THR A 440 11.22 7.37 15.60
N SER A 441 10.03 6.78 15.59
CA SER A 441 9.83 5.47 14.96
C SER A 441 10.25 5.50 13.49
N PHE A 442 11.07 4.54 13.06
CA PHE A 442 11.42 4.35 11.65
C PHE A 442 10.18 4.26 10.74
N ARG A 443 9.07 3.75 11.28
CA ARG A 443 7.77 3.76 10.58
C ARG A 443 7.34 5.17 10.16
N THR A 444 7.54 6.18 11.00
CA THR A 444 7.21 7.57 10.68
C THR A 444 8.09 8.11 9.54
N VAL A 445 9.36 7.74 9.48
CA VAL A 445 10.27 8.09 8.38
C VAL A 445 9.81 7.46 7.05
N VAL A 446 9.38 6.20 7.08
CA VAL A 446 8.83 5.51 5.90
C VAL A 446 7.52 6.14 5.45
N LEU A 447 6.66 6.51 6.40
CA LEU A 447 5.40 7.20 6.13
C LEU A 447 5.62 8.61 5.55
N LEU A 448 6.68 9.30 5.97
CA LEU A 448 7.14 10.53 5.35
C LEU A 448 7.58 10.27 3.91
N ALA A 449 8.46 9.28 3.69
CA ALA A 449 8.95 8.92 2.36
C ALA A 449 7.80 8.62 1.39
N ALA A 450 6.84 7.80 1.81
CA ALA A 450 5.64 7.50 1.03
C ALA A 450 4.80 8.76 0.72
N ALA A 451 4.73 9.71 1.65
CA ALA A 451 4.02 10.98 1.43
C ALA A 451 4.78 11.90 0.46
N LEU A 452 6.10 12.04 0.60
CA LEU A 452 6.95 12.84 -0.29
C LEU A 452 6.85 12.35 -1.74
N ALA A 453 6.99 11.04 -1.95
CA ALA A 453 6.88 10.42 -3.27
C ALA A 453 5.48 10.60 -3.88
N ALA A 454 4.42 10.36 -3.10
CA ALA A 454 3.04 10.46 -3.59
C ALA A 454 2.62 11.88 -3.92
N LEU A 455 3.08 12.87 -3.15
CA LEU A 455 2.82 14.29 -3.37
C LEU A 455 3.78 14.94 -4.38
N ARG A 456 4.75 14.17 -4.90
CA ARG A 456 5.81 14.65 -5.81
C ARG A 456 6.54 15.87 -5.25
N VAL A 457 6.88 15.81 -3.96
CA VAL A 457 7.65 16.87 -3.31
C VAL A 457 9.04 16.89 -3.91
N THR A 458 9.47 18.06 -4.39
CA THR A 458 10.79 18.22 -5.02
C THR A 458 11.89 18.55 -4.03
N ARG A 459 11.59 19.09 -2.84
CA ARG A 459 12.63 19.49 -1.88
C ARG A 459 12.30 19.08 -0.45
N CYS A 460 13.26 18.41 0.20
CA CYS A 460 13.22 17.98 1.59
C CYS A 460 14.65 17.63 2.03
N ASP A 461 15.49 18.65 2.16
CA ASP A 461 16.95 18.50 2.32
C ASP A 461 17.29 17.65 3.56
N GLY A 462 16.53 17.81 4.65
CA GLY A 462 16.78 17.03 5.87
C GLY A 462 16.46 15.53 5.77
N PHE A 463 15.49 15.14 4.94
CA PHE A 463 15.27 13.72 4.63
C PHE A 463 16.46 13.15 3.84
N VAL A 464 16.97 13.89 2.86
CA VAL A 464 18.17 13.50 2.10
C VAL A 464 19.38 13.36 3.03
N THR A 465 19.61 14.32 3.92
CA THR A 465 20.72 14.27 4.89
C THR A 465 20.60 13.06 5.82
N LEU A 466 19.39 12.78 6.34
CA LEU A 466 19.13 11.59 7.15
C LEU A 466 19.44 10.31 6.36
N MET A 467 18.97 10.23 5.11
CA MET A 467 19.22 9.06 4.28
C MET A 467 20.72 8.89 4.03
N ALA A 468 21.44 9.94 3.65
CA ALA A 468 22.87 9.89 3.36
C ALA A 468 23.74 9.51 4.58
N GLY A 469 23.40 10.00 5.79
CA GLY A 469 24.19 9.78 7.01
C GLY A 469 23.66 8.70 7.97
N GLY A 470 22.46 8.17 7.75
CA GLY A 470 21.75 7.30 8.71
C GLY A 470 21.66 5.82 8.33
N SER A 471 22.35 5.39 7.27
CA SER A 471 22.25 4.03 6.71
C SER A 471 22.55 2.92 7.73
N GLU A 472 23.52 3.14 8.62
CA GLU A 472 23.89 2.21 9.68
C GLU A 472 22.73 1.94 10.66
N HIS A 473 21.89 2.94 10.91
CA HIS A 473 20.81 2.94 11.90
C HIS A 473 19.45 2.46 11.37
N PHE A 474 19.36 2.04 10.11
CA PHE A 474 18.10 1.46 9.61
C PHE A 474 17.74 0.17 10.38
N PRO A 475 16.50 -0.33 10.31
CA PRO A 475 16.15 -1.66 10.82
C PRO A 475 16.86 -2.77 10.04
N SER A 476 17.18 -3.91 10.66
CA SER A 476 17.84 -5.04 10.01
C SER A 476 16.98 -5.70 8.92
N HIS A 477 15.66 -5.55 9.01
CA HIS A 477 14.69 -6.12 8.08
C HIS A 477 13.83 -5.03 7.46
N LEU A 478 13.76 -5.01 6.13
CA LEU A 478 12.92 -4.10 5.36
C LEU A 478 12.05 -4.91 4.40
N THR A 479 10.77 -4.55 4.28
CA THR A 479 9.90 -5.14 3.25
C THR A 479 10.08 -4.43 1.92
N VAL A 480 9.63 -5.06 0.83
CA VAL A 480 9.64 -4.46 -0.52
C VAL A 480 8.95 -3.09 -0.54
N ASP A 481 7.78 -2.96 0.08
CA ASP A 481 7.02 -1.70 0.10
C ASP A 481 7.74 -0.57 0.85
N THR A 482 8.38 -0.91 1.98
CA THR A 482 9.21 0.04 2.73
C THR A 482 10.35 0.57 1.88
N SER A 483 11.07 -0.35 1.25
CA SER A 483 12.25 -0.05 0.43
C SER A 483 11.87 0.79 -0.79
N LEU A 484 10.79 0.43 -1.45
CA LEU A 484 10.25 1.16 -2.59
C LEU A 484 9.79 2.57 -2.20
N SER A 485 9.19 2.75 -1.02
CA SER A 485 8.77 4.06 -0.53
C SER A 485 9.98 4.98 -0.28
N LEU A 486 11.05 4.45 0.31
CA LEU A 486 12.29 5.20 0.56
C LEU A 486 12.99 5.60 -0.76
N ILE A 487 13.15 4.65 -1.68
CA ILE A 487 13.81 4.88 -2.97
C ILE A 487 13.01 5.85 -3.83
N ASN A 488 11.69 5.69 -3.93
CA ASN A 488 10.85 6.61 -4.69
C ASN A 488 10.83 8.02 -4.09
N ALA A 489 10.91 8.15 -2.76
CA ALA A 489 11.02 9.45 -2.12
C ALA A 489 12.33 10.14 -2.51
N LEU A 490 13.46 9.44 -2.40
CA LEU A 490 14.75 9.95 -2.84
C LEU A 490 14.73 10.34 -4.32
N ALA A 491 14.20 9.49 -5.19
CA ALA A 491 14.10 9.75 -6.63
C ALA A 491 13.18 10.92 -6.98
N SER A 492 12.22 11.28 -6.11
CA SER A 492 11.34 12.43 -6.32
C SER A 492 11.95 13.77 -5.92
N LEU A 493 12.97 13.74 -5.04
CA LEU A 493 13.61 14.94 -4.52
C LEU A 493 14.70 15.41 -5.48
N THR A 494 14.74 16.71 -5.76
CA THR A 494 15.83 17.34 -6.50
C THR A 494 17.05 17.39 -5.60
N MET A 495 18.10 16.64 -5.97
CA MET A 495 19.33 16.54 -5.20
C MET A 495 20.48 17.14 -6.00
N THR A 496 21.36 17.88 -5.32
CA THR A 496 22.59 18.43 -5.94
C THR A 496 23.65 17.35 -6.16
N ARG A 497 23.66 16.29 -5.33
CA ARG A 497 24.57 15.14 -5.45
C ARG A 497 23.82 13.85 -5.10
N THR A 498 23.38 13.10 -6.12
CA THR A 498 22.71 11.79 -5.98
C THR A 498 23.63 10.74 -5.35
N SER A 499 24.93 10.82 -5.62
CA SER A 499 25.96 9.90 -5.08
C SER A 499 26.04 9.86 -3.55
N ALA A 500 25.63 10.93 -2.86
CA ALA A 500 25.62 10.96 -1.40
C ALA A 500 24.67 9.92 -0.77
N CYS A 501 23.68 9.41 -1.52
CA CYS A 501 22.74 8.40 -1.03
C CYS A 501 23.02 6.99 -1.54
N HIS A 502 24.09 6.76 -2.32
CA HIS A 502 24.38 5.43 -2.90
C HIS A 502 24.60 4.35 -1.83
N GLN A 503 25.34 4.65 -0.76
CA GLN A 503 25.54 3.71 0.36
C GLN A 503 24.21 3.34 1.04
N SER A 504 23.29 4.29 1.13
CA SER A 504 21.97 4.09 1.72
C SER A 504 21.07 3.25 0.82
N LEU A 505 21.14 3.46 -0.50
CA LEU A 505 20.46 2.61 -1.48
C LEU A 505 20.96 1.17 -1.42
N GLU A 506 22.28 0.98 -1.37
CA GLU A 506 22.89 -0.33 -1.20
C GLU A 506 22.39 -1.01 0.09
N THR A 507 22.40 -0.27 1.20
CA THR A 507 21.94 -0.77 2.49
C THR A 507 20.46 -1.14 2.48
N ILE A 508 19.60 -0.32 1.86
CA ILE A 508 18.15 -0.60 1.74
C ILE A 508 17.93 -1.88 0.94
N LEU A 509 18.57 -2.01 -0.23
CA LEU A 509 18.43 -3.18 -1.09
C LEU A 509 18.95 -4.44 -0.41
N ALA A 510 20.12 -4.38 0.23
CA ALA A 510 20.71 -5.51 0.94
C ALA A 510 19.82 -6.01 2.09
N ARG A 511 19.27 -5.11 2.91
CA ARG A 511 18.39 -5.46 4.05
C ARG A 511 17.00 -5.91 3.60
N MET A 512 16.53 -5.41 2.47
CA MET A 512 15.32 -5.92 1.83
C MET A 512 15.55 -7.37 1.40
N LEU A 513 16.59 -7.63 0.60
CA LEU A 513 16.89 -8.97 0.09
C LEU A 513 17.16 -9.99 1.21
N SER A 514 17.86 -9.58 2.27
CA SER A 514 18.10 -10.47 3.43
C SER A 514 16.81 -10.93 4.10
N THR A 515 15.76 -10.09 4.10
CA THR A 515 14.45 -10.41 4.69
C THR A 515 13.74 -11.52 3.91
N TYR A 516 13.92 -11.57 2.60
CA TYR A 516 13.27 -12.55 1.72
C TYR A 516 14.13 -13.79 1.45
N ARG A 517 15.40 -13.82 1.91
CA ARG A 517 16.35 -14.92 1.65
C ARG A 517 15.81 -16.30 2.03
N HIS A 518 15.14 -16.42 3.19
CA HIS A 518 14.55 -17.69 3.63
C HIS A 518 13.24 -18.03 2.91
N GLN A 519 12.46 -17.02 2.51
CA GLN A 519 11.17 -17.22 1.85
C GLN A 519 11.34 -17.66 0.40
N LEU A 520 12.34 -17.10 -0.29
CA LEU A 520 12.57 -17.34 -1.71
C LEU A 520 13.42 -18.60 -1.99
N GLN A 521 14.08 -19.17 -0.98
CA GLN A 521 14.91 -20.38 -1.14
C GLN A 521 15.83 -20.33 -2.39
N HIS A 522 16.53 -19.20 -2.53
CA HIS A 522 17.39 -18.83 -3.67
C HIS A 522 16.68 -18.19 -4.88
N ALA A 523 15.37 -18.33 -5.07
CA ALA A 523 14.66 -17.72 -6.21
C ALA A 523 14.81 -16.18 -6.24
N PRO A 524 14.85 -15.57 -7.43
CA PRO A 524 14.97 -14.12 -7.55
C PRO A 524 13.66 -13.42 -7.14
N LEU A 525 13.79 -12.18 -6.65
CA LEU A 525 12.64 -11.41 -6.16
C LEU A 525 11.61 -11.12 -7.27
N VAL A 526 12.04 -11.05 -8.54
CA VAL A 526 11.16 -10.82 -9.70
C VAL A 526 10.05 -11.87 -9.82
N ASP A 527 10.28 -13.09 -9.34
CA ASP A 527 9.31 -14.19 -9.42
C ASP A 527 8.10 -13.97 -8.51
N THR A 528 8.27 -13.20 -7.42
CA THR A 528 7.21 -12.94 -6.42
C THR A 528 6.70 -11.50 -6.44
N ALA A 529 7.54 -10.55 -6.86
CA ALA A 529 7.21 -9.13 -6.86
C ALA A 529 7.71 -8.42 -8.14
N PRO A 530 7.29 -8.86 -9.34
CA PRO A 530 7.87 -8.41 -10.61
C PRO A 530 7.77 -6.90 -10.83
N ILE A 531 6.58 -6.33 -10.63
CA ILE A 531 6.32 -4.90 -10.84
C ILE A 531 7.12 -4.05 -9.84
N GLN A 532 7.28 -4.54 -8.60
CA GLN A 532 8.03 -3.84 -7.57
C GLN A 532 9.52 -3.86 -7.90
N VAL A 533 10.07 -4.98 -8.39
CA VAL A 533 11.47 -5.05 -8.84
C VAL A 533 11.74 -4.06 -9.97
N ALA A 534 10.88 -4.00 -10.99
CA ALA A 534 11.00 -3.02 -12.07
C ALA A 534 11.02 -1.58 -11.55
N ARG A 535 10.16 -1.25 -10.57
CA ARG A 535 10.13 0.08 -9.93
C ARG A 535 11.35 0.37 -9.07
N LEU A 536 11.89 -0.62 -8.36
CA LEU A 536 13.12 -0.48 -7.58
C LEU A 536 14.30 -0.14 -8.50
N LEU A 537 14.45 -0.86 -9.62
CA LEU A 537 15.51 -0.61 -10.60
C LEU A 537 15.35 0.76 -11.26
N ARG A 538 14.12 1.15 -11.62
CA ARG A 538 13.84 2.50 -12.10
C ARG A 538 14.22 3.58 -11.09
N GLY A 539 13.96 3.34 -9.80
CA GLY A 539 14.39 4.24 -8.72
C GLY A 539 15.92 4.36 -8.64
N CYS A 540 16.64 3.26 -8.87
CA CYS A 540 18.11 3.27 -8.95
C CYS A 540 18.61 4.07 -10.16
N VAL A 541 17.95 3.95 -11.32
CA VAL A 541 18.26 4.77 -12.51
C VAL A 541 18.11 6.26 -12.21
N LEU A 542 17.01 6.67 -11.56
CA LEU A 542 16.76 8.08 -11.23
C LEU A 542 17.74 8.66 -10.20
N LEU A 543 18.46 7.80 -9.47
CA LEU A 543 19.43 8.17 -8.45
C LEU A 543 20.87 7.90 -8.91
N ASP A 544 21.07 7.67 -10.21
CA ASP A 544 22.37 7.36 -10.81
C ASP A 544 23.10 6.24 -10.07
N TYR A 545 22.41 5.20 -9.62
CA TYR A 545 22.98 4.08 -8.87
C TYR A 545 22.86 2.78 -9.67
N ILE A 546 23.99 2.09 -9.88
CA ILE A 546 24.05 0.78 -10.56
C ILE A 546 24.15 -0.32 -9.49
N PRO A 547 23.11 -1.14 -9.28
CA PRO A 547 23.09 -2.13 -8.19
C PRO A 547 24.21 -3.18 -8.30
N THR A 548 24.78 -3.61 -7.16
CA THR A 548 25.87 -4.61 -7.09
C THR A 548 25.53 -5.92 -7.81
N THR A 549 26.54 -6.68 -8.22
CA THR A 549 26.33 -7.96 -8.93
C THR A 549 25.45 -8.91 -8.13
N GLU A 550 25.71 -9.05 -6.83
CA GLU A 550 24.90 -9.87 -5.92
C GLU A 550 23.46 -9.36 -5.81
N THR A 551 23.26 -8.04 -5.75
CA THR A 551 21.94 -7.42 -5.72
C THR A 551 21.18 -7.68 -7.01
N LEU A 552 21.80 -7.49 -8.18
CA LEU A 552 21.16 -7.76 -9.47
C LEU A 552 20.77 -9.23 -9.60
N ARG A 553 21.67 -10.16 -9.25
CA ARG A 553 21.38 -11.61 -9.28
C ARG A 553 20.21 -11.98 -8.36
N SER A 554 20.15 -11.39 -7.17
CA SER A 554 19.06 -11.64 -6.21
C SER A 554 17.73 -11.02 -6.64
N LEU A 555 17.75 -9.93 -7.41
CA LEU A 555 16.55 -9.29 -7.93
C LEU A 555 16.01 -9.99 -9.18
N LEU A 556 16.89 -10.34 -10.12
CA LEU A 556 16.56 -10.71 -11.50
C LEU A 556 16.83 -12.16 -11.87
N GLY A 557 17.62 -12.88 -11.07
CA GLY A 557 18.10 -14.23 -11.36
C GLY A 557 19.50 -14.24 -12.00
N TYR A 558 20.00 -15.43 -12.29
CA TYR A 558 21.28 -15.64 -13.00
C TYR A 558 21.24 -16.97 -13.77
N SER A 559 22.29 -17.30 -14.54
CA SER A 559 22.26 -18.46 -15.46
C SER A 559 21.91 -19.80 -14.81
N GLU A 560 22.40 -20.09 -13.60
CA GLU A 560 22.08 -21.35 -12.89
C GLU A 560 20.70 -21.31 -12.23
N LEU A 561 20.14 -20.11 -12.02
CA LEU A 561 18.85 -19.90 -11.39
C LEU A 561 18.08 -18.77 -12.12
N PRO A 562 17.57 -19.07 -13.33
CA PRO A 562 16.83 -18.09 -14.11
C PRO A 562 15.48 -17.76 -13.45
N PRO A 563 14.89 -16.59 -13.75
CA PRO A 563 13.60 -16.21 -13.22
C PRO A 563 12.52 -17.22 -13.62
N GLN A 564 11.75 -17.69 -12.65
CA GLN A 564 10.63 -18.59 -12.90
C GLN A 564 9.42 -17.80 -13.37
N VAL A 565 8.72 -18.34 -14.37
CA VAL A 565 7.50 -17.72 -14.89
C VAL A 565 6.33 -18.03 -13.95
N SER A 566 6.25 -17.30 -12.85
CA SER A 566 5.17 -17.43 -11.89
C SER A 566 3.86 -16.82 -12.40
N ALA A 567 2.74 -17.10 -11.73
CA ALA A 567 1.46 -16.47 -12.03
C ALA A 567 1.50 -14.93 -11.92
N ASP A 568 2.35 -14.40 -11.03
CA ASP A 568 2.52 -12.95 -10.87
C ASP A 568 3.35 -12.35 -12.00
N VAL A 569 4.36 -13.08 -12.52
CA VAL A 569 5.12 -12.70 -13.72
C VAL A 569 4.22 -12.69 -14.95
N HIS A 570 3.40 -13.74 -15.15
CA HIS A 570 2.41 -13.76 -16.23
C HIS A 570 1.41 -12.60 -16.13
N ARG A 571 0.98 -12.24 -14.92
CA ARG A 571 0.08 -11.08 -14.70
C ARG A 571 0.75 -9.75 -15.04
N ALA A 572 2.03 -9.59 -14.73
CA ALA A 572 2.79 -8.38 -15.07
C ALA A 572 3.06 -8.27 -16.59
N GLY A 573 3.33 -9.41 -17.24
CA GLY A 573 3.44 -9.54 -18.69
C GLY A 573 4.41 -8.55 -19.33
N GLY A 574 4.03 -7.99 -20.49
CA GLY A 574 4.90 -7.09 -21.27
C GLY A 574 5.32 -5.80 -20.56
N SER A 575 4.55 -5.34 -19.55
CA SER A 575 4.90 -4.14 -18.78
C SER A 575 6.18 -4.31 -17.95
N LEU A 576 6.40 -5.52 -17.42
CA LEU A 576 7.61 -5.88 -16.68
C LEU A 576 8.84 -5.75 -17.57
N VAL A 577 8.83 -6.45 -18.70
CA VAL A 577 9.97 -6.49 -19.63
C VAL A 577 10.27 -5.10 -20.19
N PHE A 578 9.23 -4.32 -20.53
CA PHE A 578 9.41 -2.94 -20.99
C PHE A 578 10.16 -2.08 -19.96
N ASP A 579 9.75 -2.10 -18.69
CA ASP A 579 10.40 -1.31 -17.64
C ASP A 579 11.82 -1.83 -17.31
N LEU A 580 12.05 -3.14 -17.37
CA LEU A 580 13.38 -3.74 -17.22
C LEU A 580 14.30 -3.32 -18.37
N SER A 581 13.89 -3.49 -19.63
CA SER A 581 14.68 -3.13 -20.81
C SER A 581 15.11 -1.66 -20.77
N ARG A 582 14.21 -0.76 -20.36
CA ARG A 582 14.56 0.66 -20.17
C ARG A 582 15.57 0.88 -19.05
N SER A 583 15.38 0.22 -17.91
CA SER A 583 16.27 0.39 -16.76
C SER A 583 17.68 -0.12 -17.07
N ILE A 584 17.80 -1.30 -17.68
CA ILE A 584 19.08 -1.88 -18.11
C ILE A 584 19.75 -1.02 -19.19
N SER A 585 18.98 -0.49 -20.15
CA SER A 585 19.49 0.46 -21.16
C SER A 585 20.08 1.72 -20.55
N HIS A 586 19.47 2.24 -19.47
CA HIS A 586 20.02 3.39 -18.75
C HIS A 586 21.28 3.00 -17.97
N PHE A 587 21.29 1.85 -17.30
CA PHE A 587 22.46 1.40 -16.55
C PHE A 587 23.68 1.19 -17.46
N VAL A 588 23.54 0.65 -18.68
CA VAL A 588 24.70 0.48 -19.57
C VAL A 588 25.25 1.82 -20.05
N LYS A 589 24.38 2.78 -20.39
CA LYS A 589 24.81 4.14 -20.75
C LYS A 589 25.56 4.81 -19.60
N GLN A 590 25.07 4.60 -18.37
CA GLN A 590 25.72 5.13 -17.17
C GLN A 590 27.04 4.40 -16.88
N ALA A 591 27.05 3.06 -16.93
CA ALA A 591 28.22 2.22 -16.65
C ALA A 591 29.40 2.61 -17.55
N ARG A 592 29.17 2.85 -18.83
CA ARG A 592 30.21 3.30 -19.76
C ARG A 592 30.88 4.60 -19.35
N ALA A 593 30.15 5.50 -18.69
CA ALA A 593 30.68 6.77 -18.23
C ALA A 593 31.39 6.64 -16.86
N THR A 594 30.89 5.79 -15.96
CA THR A 594 31.31 5.81 -14.55
C THR A 594 31.96 4.53 -14.02
N ALA A 595 31.58 3.37 -14.55
CA ALA A 595 31.99 2.05 -14.07
C ALA A 595 31.95 1.00 -15.20
N PRO A 596 32.86 1.07 -16.19
CA PRO A 596 32.82 0.22 -17.38
C PRO A 596 32.87 -1.29 -17.08
N GLU A 597 33.52 -1.69 -15.99
CA GLU A 597 33.58 -3.07 -15.51
C GLU A 597 32.21 -3.68 -15.20
N ARG A 598 31.18 -2.84 -15.00
CA ARG A 598 29.81 -3.26 -14.71
C ARG A 598 29.03 -3.62 -15.97
N GLU A 599 29.52 -3.26 -17.16
CA GLU A 599 28.85 -3.56 -18.43
C GLU A 599 28.70 -5.07 -18.64
N THR A 600 29.73 -5.86 -18.35
CA THR A 600 29.69 -7.33 -18.45
C THR A 600 28.64 -7.93 -17.52
N VAL A 601 28.53 -7.42 -16.29
CA VAL A 601 27.52 -7.89 -15.33
C VAL A 601 26.10 -7.57 -15.79
N LEU A 602 25.88 -6.36 -16.32
CA LEU A 602 24.58 -5.96 -16.87
C LEU A 602 24.19 -6.79 -18.09
N TRP A 603 25.17 -7.17 -18.92
CA TRP A 603 24.97 -8.09 -20.04
C TRP A 603 24.58 -9.49 -19.58
N GLU A 604 25.41 -10.13 -18.74
CA GLU A 604 25.17 -11.50 -18.28
C GLU A 604 23.89 -11.64 -17.46
N VAL A 605 23.69 -10.77 -16.46
CA VAL A 605 22.59 -10.89 -15.49
C VAL A 605 21.34 -10.15 -15.97
N GLY A 606 21.50 -8.92 -16.46
CA GLY A 606 20.38 -8.07 -16.85
C GLY A 606 19.76 -8.49 -18.18
N VAL A 607 20.59 -8.78 -19.19
CA VAL A 607 20.13 -9.12 -20.54
C VAL A 607 19.92 -10.62 -20.70
N LEU A 608 21.00 -11.41 -20.65
CA LEU A 608 20.98 -12.82 -21.04
C LEU A 608 20.21 -13.71 -20.05
N ALA A 609 20.43 -13.53 -18.74
CA ALA A 609 19.78 -14.37 -17.74
C ALA A 609 18.34 -13.96 -17.39
N SER A 610 17.92 -12.73 -17.72
CA SER A 610 16.65 -12.18 -17.22
C SER A 610 15.78 -11.53 -18.29
N THR A 611 16.14 -10.35 -18.80
CA THR A 611 15.23 -9.56 -19.64
C THR A 611 14.88 -10.25 -20.95
N LEU A 612 15.86 -10.86 -21.62
CA LEU A 612 15.66 -11.51 -22.92
C LEU A 612 14.83 -12.81 -22.81
N PRO A 613 15.12 -13.74 -21.88
CA PRO A 613 14.23 -14.89 -21.64
C PRO A 613 12.80 -14.48 -21.24
N LEU A 614 12.64 -13.48 -20.37
CA LEU A 614 11.32 -12.98 -20.00
C LEU A 614 10.57 -12.38 -21.20
N ALA A 615 11.28 -11.71 -22.12
CA ALA A 615 10.71 -11.18 -23.36
C ALA A 615 10.19 -12.29 -24.28
N VAL A 616 10.92 -13.40 -24.39
CA VAL A 616 10.49 -14.59 -25.17
C VAL A 616 9.21 -15.16 -24.59
N VAL A 617 9.18 -15.43 -23.29
CA VAL A 617 8.01 -15.99 -22.59
C VAL A 617 6.79 -15.09 -22.74
N CYS A 618 6.92 -13.80 -22.41
CA CYS A 618 5.81 -12.85 -22.49
C CYS A 618 5.25 -12.73 -23.92
N THR A 619 6.12 -12.85 -24.93
CA THR A 619 5.73 -12.80 -26.34
C THR A 619 5.04 -14.07 -26.79
N GLN A 620 5.53 -15.24 -26.36
CA GLN A 620 4.92 -16.54 -26.66
C GLN A 620 3.52 -16.65 -26.04
N ASP A 621 3.35 -16.22 -24.79
CA ASP A 621 2.04 -16.21 -24.12
C ASP A 621 1.03 -15.35 -24.89
N ALA A 622 1.46 -14.17 -25.35
CA ALA A 622 0.61 -13.28 -26.13
C ALA A 622 0.29 -13.84 -27.52
N ALA A 623 1.27 -14.47 -28.19
CA ALA A 623 1.05 -15.14 -29.47
C ALA A 623 0.01 -16.27 -29.32
N ASN A 624 0.18 -17.13 -28.31
CA ASN A 624 -0.75 -18.22 -28.00
C ASN A 624 -2.17 -17.72 -27.69
N ALA A 625 -2.30 -16.63 -26.92
CA ALA A 625 -3.60 -16.02 -26.61
C ALA A 625 -4.30 -15.46 -27.86
N LEU A 626 -3.54 -14.83 -28.76
CA LEU A 626 -4.07 -14.30 -30.02
C LEU A 626 -4.46 -15.40 -31.01
N GLU A 627 -3.69 -16.49 -31.11
CA GLU A 627 -4.02 -17.61 -32.00
C GLU A 627 -5.26 -18.40 -31.56
N ARG A 628 -5.49 -18.53 -30.24
CA ARG A 628 -6.64 -19.27 -29.70
C ARG A 628 -7.97 -18.50 -29.75
N TYR A 629 -7.99 -17.28 -30.29
CA TYR A 629 -9.16 -16.38 -30.29
C TYR A 629 -9.80 -16.23 -28.91
N THR A 630 -9.02 -16.34 -27.83
CA THR A 630 -9.56 -16.14 -26.48
C THR A 630 -9.93 -14.67 -26.29
N GLU A 631 -11.08 -14.37 -25.67
CA GLU A 631 -11.48 -12.99 -25.32
C GLU A 631 -10.52 -12.31 -24.32
N VAL A 632 -9.53 -13.06 -23.82
CA VAL A 632 -8.46 -12.54 -22.96
C VAL A 632 -7.61 -11.56 -23.77
N VAL A 633 -7.81 -10.27 -23.50
CA VAL A 633 -6.99 -9.19 -24.04
C VAL A 633 -5.55 -9.40 -23.54
N PRO A 634 -4.55 -9.59 -24.43
CA PRO A 634 -3.17 -9.69 -24.00
C PRO A 634 -2.76 -8.48 -23.15
N PRO A 635 -1.88 -8.65 -22.15
CA PRO A 635 -1.50 -7.56 -21.26
C PRO A 635 -0.98 -6.34 -22.03
N SER A 636 -1.29 -5.14 -21.51
CA SER A 636 -0.82 -3.87 -22.08
C SER A 636 0.70 -3.85 -22.24
N HIS A 637 1.20 -3.23 -23.31
CA HIS A 637 2.63 -3.06 -23.66
C HIS A 637 3.35 -4.24 -24.32
N THR A 638 2.69 -5.37 -24.62
CA THR A 638 3.40 -6.51 -25.24
C THR A 638 4.04 -6.18 -26.58
N ALA A 639 3.36 -5.49 -27.49
CA ALA A 639 3.99 -5.09 -28.76
C ALA A 639 5.19 -4.16 -28.56
N VAL A 640 5.08 -3.23 -27.59
CA VAL A 640 6.12 -2.24 -27.30
C VAL A 640 7.38 -2.91 -26.77
N LEU A 641 7.24 -4.01 -26.02
CA LEU A 641 8.39 -4.73 -25.43
C LEU A 641 9.36 -5.20 -26.52
N TRP A 642 8.87 -5.69 -27.67
CA TRP A 642 9.72 -6.21 -28.74
C TRP A 642 10.74 -5.18 -29.20
N ARG A 643 10.25 -3.99 -29.53
CA ARG A 643 11.10 -2.87 -29.93
C ARG A 643 12.06 -2.49 -28.81
N THR A 644 11.57 -2.30 -27.58
CA THR A 644 12.44 -1.83 -26.48
C THR A 644 13.50 -2.85 -26.06
N THR A 645 13.23 -4.14 -26.18
CA THR A 645 14.22 -5.19 -25.87
C THR A 645 15.32 -5.23 -26.93
N ILE A 646 14.98 -5.08 -28.22
CA ILE A 646 16.00 -4.97 -29.27
C ILE A 646 16.79 -3.65 -29.15
N GLU A 647 16.15 -2.52 -28.85
CA GLU A 647 16.83 -1.25 -28.58
C GLU A 647 17.84 -1.37 -27.42
N MET A 648 17.45 -2.07 -26.35
CA MET A 648 18.35 -2.40 -25.25
C MET A 648 19.55 -3.23 -25.73
N LEU A 649 19.33 -4.29 -26.52
CA LEU A 649 20.42 -5.11 -27.07
C LEU A 649 21.38 -4.27 -27.91
N ALA A 650 20.85 -3.41 -28.78
CA ALA A 650 21.66 -2.51 -29.61
C ALA A 650 22.53 -1.55 -28.77
N HIS A 651 22.11 -1.20 -27.54
CA HIS A 651 22.98 -0.43 -26.66
C HIS A 651 24.20 -1.22 -26.18
N PHE A 652 24.14 -2.55 -26.04
CA PHE A 652 25.28 -3.37 -25.64
C PHE A 652 26.19 -3.80 -26.79
N VAL A 653 25.69 -3.78 -28.03
CA VAL A 653 26.48 -4.12 -29.21
C VAL A 653 27.05 -2.84 -29.82
N ASP A 654 28.28 -2.50 -29.44
CA ASP A 654 29.00 -1.42 -30.13
C ASP A 654 29.56 -1.95 -31.46
N SER A 655 28.99 -1.48 -32.57
CA SER A 655 29.41 -1.84 -33.94
C SER A 655 30.92 -1.76 -34.20
N GLN A 656 31.65 -0.91 -33.46
CA GLN A 656 33.09 -0.70 -33.63
C GLN A 656 33.95 -1.54 -32.66
N ALA A 657 33.35 -2.22 -31.68
CA ALA A 657 34.07 -3.01 -30.70
C ALA A 657 34.32 -4.45 -31.18
N ASP A 658 35.49 -4.99 -30.85
CA ASP A 658 35.90 -6.34 -31.28
C ASP A 658 35.02 -7.47 -30.69
N ASN A 659 34.28 -7.20 -29.61
CA ASN A 659 33.38 -8.15 -28.97
C ASN A 659 31.93 -8.14 -29.53
N ALA A 660 31.62 -7.28 -30.50
CA ALA A 660 30.27 -7.11 -31.04
C ALA A 660 29.70 -8.43 -31.59
N ALA A 661 30.49 -9.17 -32.36
CA ALA A 661 30.08 -10.44 -32.95
C ALA A 661 29.81 -11.52 -31.89
N SER A 662 30.66 -11.61 -30.85
CA SER A 662 30.47 -12.57 -29.75
C SER A 662 29.20 -12.29 -28.95
N ARG A 663 28.91 -11.03 -28.61
CA ARG A 663 27.66 -10.66 -27.93
C ARG A 663 26.43 -10.95 -28.78
N LEU A 664 26.50 -10.73 -30.08
CA LEU A 664 25.42 -11.07 -30.99
C LEU A 664 25.17 -12.58 -31.04
N LEU A 665 26.23 -13.40 -31.13
CA LEU A 665 26.11 -14.86 -31.12
C LEU A 665 25.44 -15.38 -29.84
N GLU A 666 25.76 -14.79 -28.68
CA GLU A 666 25.15 -15.15 -27.38
C GLU A 666 23.65 -14.82 -27.31
N ALA A 667 23.25 -13.63 -27.80
CA ALA A 667 21.86 -13.16 -27.70
C ALA A 667 20.96 -13.64 -28.87
N LEU A 668 21.54 -14.06 -29.99
CA LEU A 668 20.83 -14.41 -31.22
C LEU A 668 19.76 -15.50 -31.01
N PRO A 669 20.01 -16.63 -30.31
CA PRO A 669 19.01 -17.71 -30.18
C PRO A 669 17.71 -17.26 -29.51
N GLU A 670 17.81 -16.51 -28.39
CA GLU A 670 16.62 -16.01 -27.69
C GLU A 670 15.97 -14.84 -28.45
N THR A 671 16.76 -14.03 -29.15
CA THR A 671 16.24 -12.95 -29.99
C THR A 671 15.42 -13.50 -31.17
N GLU A 672 15.91 -14.55 -31.83
CA GLU A 672 15.18 -15.26 -32.90
C GLU A 672 13.88 -15.87 -32.36
N LYS A 673 13.90 -16.49 -31.18
CA LYS A 673 12.67 -17.03 -30.53
C LYS A 673 11.65 -15.92 -30.26
N MET A 674 12.10 -14.79 -29.73
CA MET A 674 11.23 -13.63 -29.45
C MET A 674 10.62 -13.09 -30.74
N LEU A 675 11.44 -12.81 -31.76
CA LEU A 675 10.99 -12.26 -33.04
C LEU A 675 10.07 -13.23 -33.79
N ARG A 676 10.32 -14.54 -33.71
CA ARG A 676 9.44 -15.56 -34.27
C ARG A 676 8.06 -15.56 -33.60
N ALA A 677 8.02 -15.52 -32.27
CA ALA A 677 6.77 -15.41 -31.54
C ALA A 677 6.04 -14.08 -31.82
N ALA A 678 6.77 -12.97 -31.98
CA ALA A 678 6.22 -11.68 -32.38
C ALA A 678 5.63 -11.71 -33.80
N ALA A 679 6.26 -12.45 -34.73
CA ALA A 679 5.74 -12.67 -36.08
C ALA A 679 4.41 -13.45 -36.04
N VAL A 680 4.34 -14.51 -35.23
CA VAL A 680 3.09 -15.27 -34.98
C VAL A 680 1.98 -14.37 -34.43
N ALA A 681 2.28 -13.59 -33.39
CA ALA A 681 1.33 -12.65 -32.79
C ALA A 681 0.83 -11.60 -33.80
N THR A 682 1.75 -11.03 -34.59
CA THR A 682 1.43 -10.03 -35.62
C THR A 682 0.55 -10.63 -36.71
N ARG A 683 0.88 -11.83 -37.19
CA ARG A 683 0.06 -12.56 -38.16
C ARG A 683 -1.34 -12.85 -37.63
N ALA A 684 -1.46 -13.37 -36.41
CA ALA A 684 -2.76 -13.66 -35.80
C ALA A 684 -3.61 -12.39 -35.66
N TYR A 685 -2.99 -11.27 -35.28
CA TYR A 685 -3.64 -9.96 -35.23
C TYR A 685 -4.13 -9.49 -36.60
N LEU A 686 -3.29 -9.60 -37.64
CA LEU A 686 -3.66 -9.25 -39.02
C LEU A 686 -4.85 -10.08 -39.52
N LYS A 687 -4.81 -11.41 -39.30
CA LYS A 687 -5.92 -12.31 -39.63
C LYS A 687 -7.22 -11.88 -38.94
N ARG A 688 -7.16 -11.57 -37.65
CA ARG A 688 -8.32 -11.09 -36.88
C ARG A 688 -8.88 -9.77 -37.42
N CYS A 689 -8.04 -8.79 -37.74
CA CYS A 689 -8.49 -7.51 -38.27
C CYS A 689 -9.13 -7.65 -39.66
N SER A 690 -8.65 -8.62 -40.45
CA SER A 690 -9.18 -8.94 -41.77
C SER A 690 -10.43 -9.83 -41.76
N ALA A 691 -10.73 -10.49 -40.65
CA ALA A 691 -11.90 -11.36 -40.54
C ALA A 691 -13.17 -10.53 -40.79
N GLN A 692 -13.87 -10.78 -41.90
CA GLN A 692 -15.08 -10.05 -42.33
C GLN A 692 -14.83 -8.61 -42.84
N ALA A 693 -13.62 -8.27 -43.28
CA ALA A 693 -13.33 -7.00 -43.95
C ALA A 693 -13.35 -7.19 -45.48
N HIS A 694 -14.15 -6.39 -46.18
CA HIS A 694 -14.30 -6.49 -47.65
C HIS A 694 -13.59 -5.36 -48.39
N ARG A 695 -13.25 -4.26 -47.71
CA ARG A 695 -12.51 -3.14 -48.28
C ARG A 695 -11.22 -2.88 -47.52
N ALA A 696 -10.22 -2.38 -48.26
CA ALA A 696 -8.95 -1.88 -47.73
C ALA A 696 -9.13 -0.91 -46.55
N LYS A 697 -10.10 0.01 -46.68
CA LYS A 697 -10.44 0.99 -45.66
C LYS A 697 -10.96 0.34 -44.37
N ASP A 698 -11.68 -0.78 -44.46
CA ASP A 698 -12.25 -1.47 -43.29
C ASP A 698 -11.16 -2.16 -42.46
N VAL A 699 -10.20 -2.81 -43.12
CA VAL A 699 -9.04 -3.42 -42.45
C VAL A 699 -8.21 -2.34 -41.74
N ARG A 700 -7.87 -1.25 -42.44
CA ARG A 700 -7.13 -0.11 -41.88
C ARG A 700 -7.86 0.52 -40.69
N GLN A 701 -9.17 0.75 -40.82
CA GLN A 701 -9.99 1.31 -39.77
C GLN A 701 -10.05 0.39 -38.54
N ARG A 702 -10.18 -0.93 -38.71
CA ARG A 702 -10.20 -1.90 -37.60
C ARG A 702 -8.85 -1.99 -36.88
N VAL A 703 -7.75 -1.94 -37.62
CA VAL A 703 -6.39 -1.86 -37.05
C VAL A 703 -6.26 -0.60 -36.17
N TRP A 704 -6.78 0.53 -36.63
CA TRP A 704 -6.75 1.79 -35.87
C TRP A 704 -7.73 1.87 -34.70
N GLN A 705 -8.89 1.22 -34.80
CA GLN A 705 -9.93 1.25 -33.77
C GLN A 705 -9.70 0.27 -32.61
N THR A 706 -8.67 -0.60 -32.66
CA THR A 706 -8.31 -1.49 -31.55
C THR A 706 -7.26 -0.84 -30.63
N PRO A 707 -7.64 -0.02 -29.62
CA PRO A 707 -6.83 1.11 -29.15
C PRO A 707 -5.70 0.77 -28.17
N PHE A 708 -5.40 -0.52 -27.94
CA PHE A 708 -4.34 -0.93 -26.99
C PHE A 708 -3.36 -1.98 -27.54
N HIS A 709 -3.65 -2.58 -28.71
CA HIS A 709 -2.72 -3.40 -29.51
C HIS A 709 -2.24 -2.68 -30.79
N ALA A 710 -2.67 -1.42 -30.99
CA ALA A 710 -2.76 -0.72 -32.26
C ALA A 710 -1.46 -0.55 -33.07
N ASN A 711 -0.29 -0.69 -32.46
CA ASN A 711 1.00 -0.50 -33.14
C ASN A 711 1.84 -1.79 -33.21
N CYS A 712 1.25 -2.99 -33.08
CA CYS A 712 2.01 -4.24 -33.14
C CYS A 712 2.80 -4.39 -34.45
N ILE A 713 2.22 -3.95 -35.57
CA ILE A 713 2.86 -3.89 -36.88
C ILE A 713 4.10 -2.98 -36.83
N VAL A 714 3.93 -1.75 -36.33
CA VAL A 714 5.00 -0.75 -36.22
C VAL A 714 6.13 -1.24 -35.32
N HIS A 715 5.80 -1.82 -34.16
CA HIS A 715 6.80 -2.30 -33.21
C HIS A 715 7.51 -3.58 -33.67
N TYR A 716 6.81 -4.49 -34.36
CA TYR A 716 7.44 -5.67 -34.97
C TYR A 716 8.42 -5.25 -36.07
N LEU A 717 8.00 -4.36 -36.99
CA LEU A 717 8.87 -3.82 -38.03
C LEU A 717 10.07 -3.06 -37.43
N SER A 718 9.83 -2.23 -36.41
CA SER A 718 10.93 -1.54 -35.73
C SER A 718 11.91 -2.53 -35.10
N ALA A 719 11.41 -3.56 -34.41
CA ALA A 719 12.27 -4.55 -33.75
C ALA A 719 13.14 -5.32 -34.75
N ILE A 720 12.56 -5.83 -35.85
CA ILE A 720 13.31 -6.60 -36.85
C ILE A 720 14.33 -5.73 -37.60
N LEU A 721 13.99 -4.46 -37.88
CA LEU A 721 14.87 -3.50 -38.54
C LEU A 721 16.04 -3.06 -37.66
N ILE A 722 15.81 -2.81 -36.36
CA ILE A 722 16.89 -2.50 -35.41
C ILE A 722 17.82 -3.71 -35.26
N PHE A 723 17.24 -4.92 -35.20
CA PHE A 723 18.04 -6.12 -35.07
C PHE A 723 18.91 -6.38 -36.30
N GLU A 724 18.33 -6.27 -37.50
CA GLU A 724 19.07 -6.36 -38.76
C GLU A 724 20.21 -5.35 -38.81
N TYR A 725 19.94 -4.08 -38.47
CA TYR A 725 20.98 -3.06 -38.41
C TYR A 725 22.10 -3.45 -37.43
N THR A 726 21.77 -3.99 -36.27
CA THR A 726 22.77 -4.39 -35.27
C THR A 726 23.66 -5.53 -35.79
N ILE A 727 23.10 -6.49 -36.53
CA ILE A 727 23.86 -7.59 -37.14
C ILE A 727 24.75 -7.09 -38.29
N PHE A 728 24.20 -6.28 -39.20
CA PHE A 728 24.89 -5.87 -40.42
C PHE A 728 25.95 -4.80 -40.15
N SER A 729 25.79 -3.98 -39.11
CA SER A 729 26.78 -2.97 -38.70
C SER A 729 27.94 -3.51 -37.86
N ALA A 730 27.85 -4.74 -37.33
CA ALA A 730 28.91 -5.32 -36.52
C ALA A 730 30.19 -5.55 -37.35
N LYS A 731 31.33 -4.99 -36.88
CA LYS A 731 32.62 -5.12 -37.56
C LYS A 731 33.07 -6.58 -37.61
N VAL A 732 33.49 -7.02 -38.80
CA VAL A 732 34.13 -8.33 -39.02
C VAL A 732 35.58 -8.22 -38.52
N PRO A 733 36.03 -9.02 -37.54
CA PRO A 733 37.44 -9.11 -37.22
C PRO A 733 38.20 -9.53 -38.48
N ALA A 734 39.21 -8.76 -38.89
CA ALA A 734 40.05 -9.14 -40.01
C ALA A 734 40.71 -10.49 -39.70
N THR A 735 40.33 -11.52 -40.46
CA THR A 735 40.94 -12.83 -40.40
C THR A 735 42.41 -12.72 -40.78
N HIS A 736 43.30 -12.62 -39.79
CA HIS A 736 44.67 -13.06 -40.00
C HIS A 736 44.65 -14.59 -40.10
N PRO A 737 45.15 -15.20 -41.19
CA PRO A 737 45.25 -16.65 -41.26
C PRO A 737 46.17 -17.12 -40.13
N PRO A 738 45.78 -18.13 -39.33
CA PRO A 738 46.66 -18.66 -38.31
C PRO A 738 47.81 -19.39 -39.02
N THR A 739 48.98 -18.75 -39.06
CA THR A 739 50.23 -19.48 -39.24
C THR A 739 50.43 -20.36 -38.01
N SER A 740 50.44 -21.67 -38.26
CA SER A 740 50.75 -22.79 -37.38
C SER A 740 49.77 -23.14 -36.26
N GLY A 741 48.98 -24.20 -36.51
CA GLY A 741 49.10 -25.45 -35.75
C GLY A 741 48.62 -25.45 -34.30
N ALA A 742 47.32 -25.25 -34.08
CA ALA A 742 46.56 -25.95 -33.05
C ALA A 742 45.08 -25.86 -33.43
N ALA A 743 44.44 -27.01 -33.68
CA ALA A 743 43.00 -27.09 -33.83
C ALA A 743 42.39 -26.89 -32.43
N ASP A 744 41.84 -25.70 -32.19
CA ASP A 744 40.68 -25.53 -31.33
C ASP A 744 39.54 -25.01 -32.21
N GLU A 745 38.52 -25.85 -32.31
CA GLU A 745 37.29 -25.64 -33.09
C GLU A 745 36.42 -24.55 -32.45
N THR A 746 35.55 -23.93 -33.25
CA THR A 746 34.42 -23.03 -32.89
C THR A 746 34.64 -21.50 -32.88
N GLY A 747 35.34 -20.95 -33.86
CA GLY A 747 35.23 -19.52 -34.20
C GLY A 747 34.20 -19.26 -35.31
N GLU A 748 32.89 -19.26 -35.01
CA GLU A 748 31.86 -18.78 -35.96
C GLU A 748 32.17 -17.30 -36.33
N THR A 749 32.40 -17.03 -37.61
CA THR A 749 32.78 -15.69 -38.10
C THR A 749 31.54 -14.82 -38.32
N PRO A 750 31.61 -13.48 -38.33
CA PRO A 750 30.43 -12.62 -38.58
C PRO A 750 29.80 -12.74 -39.98
N VAL A 751 30.44 -13.42 -40.94
CA VAL A 751 29.77 -13.87 -42.19
C VAL A 751 28.67 -14.88 -41.87
N ASP A 752 28.90 -15.74 -40.87
CA ASP A 752 27.96 -16.73 -40.34
C ASP A 752 26.74 -16.08 -39.68
N LEU A 753 26.94 -14.94 -38.97
CA LEU A 753 25.83 -14.19 -38.35
C LEU A 753 24.84 -13.63 -39.38
N ARG A 754 25.34 -13.10 -40.50
CA ARG A 754 24.50 -12.54 -41.59
C ARG A 754 23.76 -13.65 -42.33
N GLU A 755 24.43 -14.78 -42.59
CA GLU A 755 23.81 -15.96 -43.21
C GLU A 755 22.77 -16.60 -42.29
N ARG A 756 23.05 -16.71 -40.99
CA ARG A 756 22.11 -17.21 -39.99
C ARG A 756 20.86 -16.33 -39.87
N TYR A 757 21.02 -15.01 -39.90
CA TYR A 757 19.88 -14.09 -39.95
C TYR A 757 19.04 -14.27 -41.22
N ARG A 758 19.66 -14.44 -42.40
CA ARG A 758 18.94 -14.76 -43.65
C ARG A 758 18.18 -16.08 -43.53
N HIS A 759 18.82 -17.13 -43.00
CA HIS A 759 18.16 -18.41 -42.74
C HIS A 759 16.99 -18.26 -41.76
N PHE A 760 17.12 -17.42 -40.72
CA PHE A 760 16.02 -17.10 -39.82
C PHE A 760 14.83 -16.45 -40.55
N LEU A 761 15.08 -15.52 -41.46
CA LEU A 761 14.04 -14.86 -42.26
C LEU A 761 13.29 -15.80 -43.19
N ASP A 762 13.95 -16.86 -43.66
CA ASP A 762 13.38 -17.88 -44.56
C ASP A 762 12.81 -19.10 -43.79
N ALA A 763 13.03 -19.20 -42.49
CA ALA A 763 12.52 -20.29 -41.67
C ALA A 763 11.04 -20.10 -41.31
N ALA A 764 10.28 -21.20 -41.26
CA ALA A 764 8.87 -21.18 -40.87
C ALA A 764 8.65 -20.64 -39.44
N ILE A 765 7.66 -19.76 -39.25
CA ILE A 765 7.38 -19.12 -37.94
C ILE A 765 6.86 -20.10 -36.87
N SER A 766 6.25 -21.21 -37.28
CA SER A 766 5.82 -22.29 -36.37
C SER A 766 5.76 -23.62 -37.11
N GLU A 767 5.78 -24.74 -36.38
CA GLU A 767 5.61 -26.07 -36.98
C GLU A 767 4.26 -26.23 -37.72
N THR A 768 3.26 -25.44 -37.33
CA THR A 768 1.91 -25.44 -37.89
C THR A 768 1.71 -24.43 -39.02
N CYS A 769 2.72 -23.63 -39.35
CA CYS A 769 2.61 -22.54 -40.33
C CYS A 769 3.86 -22.43 -41.20
N SER A 770 3.67 -22.59 -42.52
CA SER A 770 4.76 -22.45 -43.50
C SER A 770 5.15 -21.01 -43.83
N GLU A 771 4.47 -20.00 -43.26
CA GLU A 771 4.82 -18.59 -43.47
C GLU A 771 6.12 -18.29 -42.71
N THR A 772 6.96 -17.43 -43.28
CA THR A 772 8.24 -17.03 -42.70
C THR A 772 8.15 -15.64 -42.06
N PRO A 773 9.11 -15.21 -41.20
CA PRO A 773 9.17 -13.84 -40.71
C PRO A 773 9.14 -12.81 -41.85
N MET A 774 9.80 -13.10 -42.98
CA MET A 774 9.79 -12.24 -44.15
C MET A 774 8.42 -12.20 -44.84
N ASP A 775 7.67 -13.30 -44.86
CA ASP A 775 6.30 -13.29 -45.40
C ASP A 775 5.34 -12.46 -44.54
N VAL A 776 5.54 -12.44 -43.22
CA VAL A 776 4.79 -11.54 -42.32
C VAL A 776 5.14 -10.08 -42.62
N VAL A 777 6.42 -9.75 -42.84
CA VAL A 777 6.84 -8.41 -43.29
C VAL A 777 6.18 -8.05 -44.62
N ARG A 778 6.24 -8.92 -45.62
CA ARG A 778 5.60 -8.71 -46.94
C ARG A 778 4.10 -8.50 -46.82
N SER A 779 3.43 -9.28 -45.96
CA SER A 779 1.99 -9.17 -45.72
C SER A 779 1.58 -7.83 -45.12
N ILE A 780 2.46 -7.13 -44.39
CA ILE A 780 2.18 -5.78 -43.88
C ILE A 780 2.10 -4.76 -45.03
N PHE A 781 2.95 -4.91 -46.05
CA PHE A 781 3.03 -4.01 -47.20
C PHE A 781 2.09 -4.39 -48.35
N ALA A 782 1.69 -5.66 -48.44
CA ALA A 782 0.83 -6.19 -49.49
C ALA A 782 -0.13 -7.26 -48.93
N TYR A 783 -1.05 -6.85 -48.05
CA TYR A 783 -2.00 -7.79 -47.45
C TYR A 783 -3.10 -8.17 -48.45
N PRO A 784 -3.34 -9.46 -48.73
CA PRO A 784 -4.36 -9.89 -49.68
C PRO A 784 -5.77 -9.68 -49.11
N LEU A 785 -6.67 -9.02 -49.84
CA LEU A 785 -8.10 -8.97 -49.52
C LEU A 785 -8.80 -10.25 -50.02
N ALA A 786 -9.77 -10.75 -49.26
CA ALA A 786 -10.61 -11.86 -49.71
C ALA A 786 -11.52 -11.37 -50.86
N CYS A 787 -11.25 -11.80 -52.09
CA CYS A 787 -12.13 -11.56 -53.23
C CYS A 787 -13.46 -12.31 -53.04
N THR A 788 -14.57 -11.58 -53.00
CA THR A 788 -15.89 -12.14 -53.32
C THR A 788 -16.32 -11.60 -54.68
N ASP A 789 -16.01 -12.34 -55.74
CA ASP A 789 -16.81 -12.36 -56.97
C ASP A 789 -16.89 -13.81 -57.46
N ALA A 790 -17.62 -14.62 -56.71
CA ALA A 790 -18.16 -15.91 -57.15
C ALA A 790 -19.61 -16.00 -56.64
N GLY A 791 -20.44 -15.08 -57.12
CA GLY A 791 -21.82 -14.89 -56.69
C GLY A 791 -22.77 -14.67 -57.86
N SER A 792 -22.62 -15.44 -58.94
CA SER A 792 -23.70 -15.68 -59.92
C SER A 792 -23.45 -17.03 -60.59
N PRO A 793 -24.39 -17.99 -60.50
CA PRO A 793 -24.23 -19.27 -61.18
C PRO A 793 -24.35 -19.05 -62.70
N PRO A 794 -23.39 -19.50 -63.53
CA PRO A 794 -23.64 -19.53 -64.96
C PRO A 794 -24.66 -20.61 -65.23
N ALA A 795 -25.84 -20.21 -65.73
CA ALA A 795 -26.76 -21.11 -66.37
C ALA A 795 -26.00 -21.88 -67.47
N ALA A 796 -25.99 -23.21 -67.35
CA ALA A 796 -25.62 -24.21 -68.35
C ALA A 796 -24.86 -23.69 -69.59
N ALA A 797 -23.54 -23.57 -69.48
CA ALA A 797 -22.65 -23.53 -70.64
C ALA A 797 -21.52 -24.53 -70.41
N THR A 798 -21.28 -25.35 -71.43
CA THR A 798 -20.48 -26.57 -71.43
C THR A 798 -19.02 -26.38 -70.98
N ALA A 799 -18.50 -27.40 -70.29
CA ALA A 799 -17.17 -27.47 -69.67
C ALA A 799 -15.96 -27.26 -70.62
N ALA A 800 -16.18 -27.10 -71.92
CA ALA A 800 -15.12 -26.84 -72.89
C ALA A 800 -14.70 -25.36 -72.97
N ALA A 801 -15.57 -24.41 -72.58
CA ALA A 801 -15.24 -22.97 -72.64
C ALA A 801 -14.45 -22.47 -71.41
N ALA A 802 -14.60 -23.12 -70.25
CA ALA A 802 -13.91 -22.74 -69.02
C ALA A 802 -12.40 -23.07 -69.04
N ALA A 803 -11.98 -24.07 -69.84
CA ALA A 803 -10.58 -24.43 -69.98
C ALA A 803 -9.78 -23.44 -70.87
N ALA A 804 -10.46 -22.71 -71.77
CA ALA A 804 -9.81 -21.77 -72.70
C ALA A 804 -9.68 -20.34 -72.12
N ALA A 805 -10.49 -19.97 -71.12
CA ALA A 805 -10.41 -18.66 -70.45
C ALA A 805 -9.43 -18.62 -69.27
N ALA A 806 -8.89 -19.77 -68.85
CA ALA A 806 -7.98 -19.88 -67.70
C ALA A 806 -6.52 -19.47 -68.01
N THR A 807 -6.20 -19.05 -69.24
CA THR A 807 -4.81 -18.85 -69.67
C THR A 807 -4.37 -17.39 -69.81
N GLU A 808 -5.22 -16.37 -69.61
CA GLU A 808 -4.83 -14.96 -69.86
C GLU A 808 -5.27 -13.88 -68.85
N ALA A 809 -5.77 -14.22 -67.65
CA ALA A 809 -6.03 -13.20 -66.62
C ALA A 809 -5.67 -13.67 -65.20
N ALA A 810 -4.37 -13.80 -64.93
CA ALA A 810 -3.85 -13.83 -63.57
C ALA A 810 -3.87 -12.39 -62.98
N THR A 811 -5.06 -11.82 -62.79
CA THR A 811 -5.20 -10.59 -62.00
C THR A 811 -4.89 -10.93 -60.55
N THR A 812 -3.75 -10.44 -60.08
CA THR A 812 -3.29 -10.48 -58.69
C THR A 812 -4.43 -9.97 -57.79
N PRO A 813 -4.79 -10.64 -56.69
CA PRO A 813 -5.82 -10.15 -55.78
C PRO A 813 -5.46 -8.74 -55.30
N PRO A 814 -6.44 -7.83 -55.11
CA PRO A 814 -6.16 -6.48 -54.63
C PRO A 814 -5.46 -6.56 -53.27
N ALA A 815 -4.18 -6.18 -53.25
CA ALA A 815 -3.35 -6.15 -52.06
C ALA A 815 -3.33 -4.75 -51.47
N VAL A 816 -3.32 -4.65 -50.14
CA VAL A 816 -3.41 -3.38 -49.42
C VAL A 816 -2.19 -3.20 -48.54
N ALA A 817 -1.52 -2.05 -48.68
CA ALA A 817 -0.54 -1.61 -47.70
C ALA A 817 -1.26 -1.21 -46.40
N LEU A 818 -0.88 -1.84 -45.28
CA LEU A 818 -1.49 -1.59 -43.97
C LEU A 818 -0.84 -0.41 -43.23
N LEU A 819 0.35 0.03 -43.67
CA LEU A 819 1.06 1.19 -43.15
C LEU A 819 0.63 2.48 -43.85
N HIS A 820 0.54 3.57 -43.09
CA HIS A 820 0.41 4.92 -43.62
C HIS A 820 1.75 5.64 -43.65
N LYS A 821 1.79 6.76 -44.39
CA LYS A 821 2.90 7.73 -44.41
C LYS A 821 3.41 8.07 -43.01
N ARG A 822 2.50 8.30 -42.06
CA ARG A 822 2.82 8.58 -40.66
C ARG A 822 3.59 7.44 -39.99
N ASP A 823 3.18 6.19 -40.23
CA ASP A 823 3.81 5.02 -39.62
C ASP A 823 5.21 4.79 -40.20
N ALA A 824 5.37 4.96 -41.52
CA ALA A 824 6.68 4.92 -42.18
C ALA A 824 7.62 6.03 -41.65
N VAL A 825 7.10 7.24 -41.44
CA VAL A 825 7.85 8.34 -40.81
C VAL A 825 8.18 8.04 -39.34
N GLU A 826 7.25 7.47 -38.57
CA GLU A 826 7.49 7.09 -37.17
C GLU A 826 8.60 6.03 -37.06
N ILE A 827 8.56 4.99 -37.89
CA ILE A 827 9.59 3.97 -37.94
C ILE A 827 10.92 4.60 -38.34
N THR A 828 10.99 5.33 -39.46
CA THR A 828 12.24 5.92 -39.95
C THR A 828 12.86 6.97 -39.01
N THR A 829 12.04 7.75 -38.29
CA THR A 829 12.54 8.72 -37.29
C THR A 829 12.98 8.07 -35.98
N ALA A 830 12.44 6.90 -35.66
CA ALA A 830 12.78 6.14 -34.45
C ALA A 830 14.00 5.23 -34.61
N LEU A 831 14.39 4.89 -35.84
CA LEU A 831 15.53 4.03 -36.11
C LEU A 831 16.85 4.82 -35.97
N PRO A 832 17.88 4.27 -35.30
CA PRO A 832 19.16 4.97 -35.10
C PRO A 832 19.98 5.15 -36.39
N PHE A 833 19.45 4.77 -37.56
CA PHE A 833 20.22 4.54 -38.78
C PHE A 833 19.60 5.15 -40.04
N ALA A 834 18.96 6.32 -39.96
CA ALA A 834 18.54 7.06 -41.16
C ALA A 834 19.67 7.28 -42.21
N VAL A 835 20.93 6.96 -41.87
CA VAL A 835 22.14 6.99 -42.72
C VAL A 835 22.56 5.60 -43.28
N SER A 836 22.03 4.46 -42.80
CA SER A 836 22.49 3.10 -43.16
C SER A 836 22.02 2.60 -44.54
N LEU A 837 21.33 3.42 -45.31
CA LEU A 837 20.93 3.07 -46.68
C LEU A 837 22.08 3.05 -47.70
N VAL A 838 23.32 3.40 -47.30
CA VAL A 838 24.39 3.70 -48.27
C VAL A 838 25.55 2.68 -48.27
N LEU A 839 25.68 1.76 -47.30
CA LEU A 839 26.89 0.91 -47.19
C LEU A 839 26.68 -0.62 -47.30
N ASP A 840 25.65 -1.21 -46.68
CA ASP A 840 25.33 -2.66 -46.78
C ASP A 840 23.92 -2.95 -46.17
N PRO A 841 22.81 -2.62 -46.87
CA PRO A 841 21.47 -2.86 -46.33
C PRO A 841 21.16 -4.37 -46.28
N GLY A 842 20.63 -4.82 -45.15
CA GLY A 842 20.06 -6.17 -45.05
C GLY A 842 18.73 -6.30 -45.82
N PRO A 843 18.25 -7.54 -46.02
CA PRO A 843 17.09 -7.85 -46.86
C PRO A 843 15.77 -7.20 -46.40
N VAL A 844 15.56 -7.03 -45.09
CA VAL A 844 14.34 -6.40 -44.56
C VAL A 844 14.40 -4.90 -44.76
N ASN A 845 15.54 -4.25 -44.52
CA ASN A 845 15.74 -2.82 -44.72
C ASN A 845 15.66 -2.42 -46.20
N GLU A 846 16.21 -3.23 -47.10
CA GLU A 846 16.09 -3.04 -48.55
C GLU A 846 14.61 -3.04 -48.96
N PHE A 847 13.87 -4.09 -48.59
CA PHE A 847 12.44 -4.21 -48.89
C PHE A 847 11.60 -3.11 -48.23
N PHE A 848 11.87 -2.80 -46.96
CA PHE A 848 11.18 -1.74 -46.22
C PHE A 848 11.36 -0.38 -46.90
N THR A 849 12.58 -0.07 -47.34
CA THR A 849 12.89 1.22 -47.97
C THR A 849 12.21 1.33 -49.33
N GLU A 850 12.30 0.30 -50.16
CA GLU A 850 11.62 0.25 -51.47
C GLU A 850 10.12 0.51 -51.31
N ARG A 851 9.46 -0.19 -50.38
CA ARG A 851 8.02 -0.10 -50.17
C ARG A 851 7.59 1.19 -49.49
N CYS A 852 8.38 1.72 -48.56
CA CYS A 852 8.09 3.02 -47.96
C CYS A 852 8.21 4.15 -48.98
N MET A 853 9.18 4.09 -49.91
CA MET A 853 9.25 5.06 -51.02
C MET A 853 7.98 5.02 -51.89
N SER A 854 7.45 3.83 -52.18
CA SER A 854 6.16 3.69 -52.88
C SER A 854 5.01 4.37 -52.11
N ILE A 855 4.91 4.12 -50.79
CA ILE A 855 3.88 4.74 -49.93
C ILE A 855 4.02 6.27 -49.85
N MET A 856 5.25 6.78 -49.90
CA MET A 856 5.54 8.22 -49.84
C MET A 856 5.25 8.93 -51.17
N VAL A 857 5.27 8.21 -52.30
CA VAL A 857 5.10 8.75 -53.67
C VAL A 857 3.66 8.61 -54.18
N ASP A 858 2.86 7.65 -53.69
CA ASP A 858 1.47 7.37 -54.12
C ASP A 858 0.42 8.47 -53.82
N ASP A 859 0.82 9.68 -53.41
CA ASP A 859 -0.07 10.85 -53.17
C ASP A 859 -0.68 11.46 -54.46
N GLY A 860 -0.70 10.74 -55.59
CA GLY A 860 -1.13 11.25 -56.89
C GLY A 860 -2.62 11.09 -57.26
N ALA A 861 -3.44 10.37 -56.48
CA ALA A 861 -4.77 9.93 -56.98
C ALA A 861 -5.97 10.01 -56.02
N ASP A 862 -5.84 10.53 -54.80
CA ASP A 862 -6.96 10.59 -53.83
C ASP A 862 -7.29 12.05 -53.39
N VAL A 863 -7.44 12.95 -54.36
CA VAL A 863 -8.22 14.20 -54.20
C VAL A 863 -9.27 14.29 -55.31
N ALA A 864 -10.44 13.73 -55.04
CA ALA A 864 -11.73 14.10 -55.64
C ALA A 864 -12.88 13.70 -54.70
#